data_AF-S7RZS4-F1
#
_entry.id   AF-S7RZS4-F1
#
_cell.length_a   1.000
_cell.length_b   1.000
_cell.length_c   1.000
_cell.angle_alpha   90.00
_cell.angle_beta   90.00
_cell.angle_gamma   90.00
#
_symmetry.space_group_name_H-M   'P 1'
#
loop_
_entity.id
_entity.type
_entity.pdbx_description
1 polymer ?
#
loop_
_entity_poly.entity_id
_entity_poly.type
_entity_poly.pdbx_seq_one_letter_code
_entity_poly.pdbx_strand_id
1 'polypeptide(L)'
;MAAPESMTTQNLTAVFVMNKTLSDSTDKILELQGVSWFKRKIIASSSLTLYVKHYKSESDGQEHIDIKQVLSGGISGSDEERTLDWQERHKDDSTFGAVIGKSKRMKVEEVEDEYLRNGWTEDTIEHGVICSYVVSDTEKSKTTWTAHQIWGFEVVNEERRHVRHLKFTGPKGEEIKARLVYDYYDPSPLLDYTFRRGHKSFSLALESTLIRVTRPLTNPWLFVLLAAAYIIGLAFLSRANSFQTPSDAWVDCTSTYWLANDGCGLNGEACGPFEDQTFDFRCPSQCMSVVLQNPRTVGDEQVDFVPLIVGGGDSNKTYRGDSFICAAAVQAGMFSDTTGGCATLQLAGNFTDFLGTTAHGLTSIGFPTVFPLSFRFSPSNSLSHCTDLRNPALAFDILVTWLLFWILRPRPIVLYWCLVCIGYWHVALFSQPQGTPPPLDTAFGTFLPALFIAYGFWRLAFRFVLPAFSKAPIEASIWYLATFWAGVLTNITTDKIPIDRLVASDIAQRPGAVTALIIIIIILVVIVINQIRVIRKTGWLPHYARWYIIGGLVTLVLALLPGLELRIHHYILAMVLIPGTAFPTRLSAIYQGFLLGMFLNGAAAFGFDSILQTVADLRRDAPLGTDLPTFLTNSTTFNASIPLQSQVIFWSPIPDGESWDGFALLVDDVERYVGTALNYSLSSLQAGLPHFFRLAFTNNGEAGDFTMPAALWPNGTWTDPLPGPS
;
A
#
# COMPACT_ATOMS: atom_id res chain seq x y z
N MET A 1 11.87 29.09 -16.62
CA MET A 1 11.72 30.48 -16.13
C MET A 1 12.94 31.28 -16.58
N ALA A 2 12.90 32.60 -16.49
CA ALA A 2 14.09 33.42 -16.69
C ALA A 2 15.18 33.08 -15.67
N ALA A 3 16.44 33.16 -16.08
CA ALA A 3 17.59 33.05 -15.19
C ALA A 3 17.72 34.34 -14.36
N PRO A 4 17.98 34.26 -13.04
CA PRO A 4 18.09 35.44 -12.18
C PRO A 4 19.28 36.32 -12.58
N GLU A 5 19.18 37.64 -12.39
CA GLU A 5 20.24 38.60 -12.72
C GLU A 5 21.55 38.34 -11.96
N SER A 6 21.45 37.82 -10.72
CA SER A 6 22.62 37.43 -9.92
C SER A 6 23.43 36.26 -10.49
N MET A 7 22.91 35.55 -11.51
CA MET A 7 23.58 34.41 -12.13
C MET A 7 24.27 34.83 -13.42
N THR A 8 25.59 34.94 -13.39
CA THR A 8 26.42 35.35 -14.53
C THR A 8 27.21 34.18 -15.12
N THR A 9 27.95 34.40 -16.21
CA THR A 9 28.81 33.35 -16.79
C THR A 9 29.92 32.88 -15.84
N GLN A 10 30.21 33.60 -14.75
CA GLN A 10 31.16 33.19 -13.70
C GLN A 10 30.59 32.13 -12.75
N ASN A 11 29.26 31.96 -12.71
CA ASN A 11 28.61 30.91 -11.94
C ASN A 11 27.38 30.40 -12.67
N LEU A 12 27.54 29.27 -13.33
CA LEU A 12 26.46 28.61 -14.09
C LEU A 12 25.83 27.45 -13.30
N THR A 13 26.11 27.33 -11.99
CA THR A 13 25.65 26.20 -11.18
C THR A 13 24.13 26.24 -11.00
N ALA A 14 23.41 25.44 -11.78
CA ALA A 14 21.95 25.40 -11.81
C ALA A 14 21.42 24.19 -12.58
N VAL A 15 20.09 24.05 -12.56
CA VAL A 15 19.38 23.15 -13.47
C VAL A 15 18.76 23.97 -14.59
N PHE A 16 19.04 23.58 -15.83
CA PHE A 16 18.50 24.23 -17.02
C PHE A 16 17.73 23.22 -17.87
N VAL A 17 16.55 23.58 -18.35
CA VAL A 17 15.72 22.73 -19.21
C VAL A 17 15.66 23.35 -20.60
N MET A 18 16.05 22.61 -21.62
CA MET A 18 16.00 23.07 -23.01
C MET A 18 14.57 23.40 -23.42
N ASN A 19 14.37 24.62 -23.91
CA ASN A 19 13.12 25.08 -24.47
C ASN A 19 13.10 24.80 -25.97
N LYS A 20 12.45 23.71 -26.36
CA LYS A 20 12.42 23.26 -27.76
C LYS A 20 11.68 24.20 -28.70
N THR A 21 10.72 24.98 -28.19
CA THR A 21 9.95 25.93 -29.03
C THR A 21 10.80 27.14 -29.39
N LEU A 22 11.78 27.48 -28.54
CA LEU A 22 12.68 28.62 -28.73
C LEU A 22 14.06 28.23 -29.25
N SER A 23 14.36 26.94 -29.28
CA SER A 23 15.62 26.40 -29.80
C SER A 23 15.46 25.99 -31.26
N ASP A 24 16.53 26.11 -32.03
CA ASP A 24 16.59 25.58 -33.39
C ASP A 24 16.67 24.04 -33.38
N SER A 25 16.21 23.42 -34.47
CA SER A 25 16.27 21.96 -34.62
C SER A 25 17.71 21.46 -34.77
N THR A 26 18.10 20.48 -33.95
CA THR A 26 19.41 19.84 -34.01
C THR A 26 19.44 18.56 -34.85
N ASP A 27 18.31 18.14 -35.44
CA ASP A 27 18.19 16.84 -36.12
C ASP A 27 19.19 16.67 -37.28
N LYS A 28 19.38 17.73 -38.09
CA LYS A 28 20.32 17.69 -39.22
C LYS A 28 21.78 17.68 -38.74
N ILE A 29 22.09 18.38 -37.65
CA ILE A 29 23.43 18.35 -37.03
C ILE A 29 23.73 16.93 -36.55
N LEU A 30 22.80 16.33 -35.80
CA LEU A 30 22.95 14.95 -35.31
C LEU A 30 23.10 13.94 -36.46
N GLU A 31 22.39 14.15 -37.58
CA GLU A 31 22.54 13.33 -38.78
C GLU A 31 23.97 13.34 -39.32
N LEU A 32 24.53 14.54 -39.49
CA LEU A 32 25.86 14.75 -40.04
C LEU A 32 26.96 14.29 -39.08
N GLN A 33 26.67 14.23 -37.78
CA GLN A 33 27.52 13.62 -36.76
C GLN A 33 27.47 12.08 -36.74
N GLY A 34 26.65 11.44 -37.58
CA GLY A 34 26.52 9.99 -37.66
C GLY A 34 25.57 9.37 -36.63
N VAL A 35 24.73 10.18 -35.97
CA VAL A 35 23.76 9.68 -34.98
C VAL A 35 22.62 8.94 -35.69
N SER A 36 22.43 7.67 -35.32
CA SER A 36 21.39 6.82 -35.90
C SER A 36 19.99 7.46 -35.85
N TRP A 37 19.16 7.18 -36.86
CA TRP A 37 17.80 7.72 -36.96
C TRP A 37 16.96 7.47 -35.70
N PHE A 38 17.09 6.30 -35.07
CA PHE A 38 16.36 5.97 -33.84
C PHE A 38 16.78 6.85 -32.65
N LYS A 39 18.09 7.02 -32.42
CA LYS A 39 18.60 7.95 -31.39
C LYS A 39 18.15 9.39 -31.66
N ARG A 40 18.17 9.83 -32.92
CA ARG A 40 17.69 11.17 -33.30
C ARG A 40 16.22 11.40 -33.00
N LYS A 41 15.35 10.42 -33.28
CA LYS A 41 13.92 10.50 -32.93
C LYS A 41 13.70 10.60 -31.42
N ILE A 42 14.48 9.87 -30.61
CA ILE A 42 14.45 9.99 -29.15
C ILE A 42 14.82 11.42 -28.74
N ILE A 43 15.98 11.93 -29.17
CA ILE A 43 16.44 13.29 -28.83
C ILE A 43 15.43 14.36 -29.29
N ALA A 44 14.91 14.24 -30.52
CA ALA A 44 13.90 15.14 -31.07
C ALA A 44 12.59 15.11 -30.27
N SER A 45 12.23 13.99 -29.64
CA SER A 45 11.02 13.84 -28.81
C SER A 45 11.21 14.20 -27.33
N SER A 46 12.43 14.17 -26.79
CA SER A 46 12.70 14.37 -25.35
C SER A 46 13.29 15.75 -25.02
N SER A 47 12.79 16.45 -24.00
CA SER A 47 13.44 17.69 -23.53
C SER A 47 14.73 17.37 -22.77
N LEU A 48 15.80 18.10 -23.08
CA LEU A 48 17.11 17.96 -22.44
C LEU A 48 17.19 18.79 -21.17
N THR A 49 17.57 18.18 -20.05
CA THR A 49 17.86 18.87 -18.78
C THR A 49 19.34 18.82 -18.50
N LEU A 50 19.94 19.97 -18.20
CA LEU A 50 21.33 20.13 -17.83
C LEU A 50 21.42 20.33 -16.32
N TYR A 51 22.17 19.48 -15.63
CA TYR A 51 22.57 19.69 -14.25
C TYR A 51 24.01 20.21 -14.27
N VAL A 52 24.16 21.53 -14.15
CA VAL A 52 25.44 22.21 -14.31
C VAL A 52 26.06 22.44 -12.93
N LYS A 53 27.35 22.10 -12.79
CA LYS A 53 28.19 22.43 -11.65
C LYS A 53 29.38 23.25 -12.16
N HIS A 54 29.45 24.51 -11.73
CA HIS A 54 30.52 25.43 -12.08
C HIS A 54 31.35 25.74 -10.83
N TYR A 55 32.64 25.42 -10.85
CA TYR A 55 33.55 25.61 -9.71
C TYR A 55 34.98 25.90 -10.18
N LYS A 56 35.80 26.44 -9.28
CA LYS A 56 37.25 26.45 -9.44
C LYS A 56 37.86 25.34 -8.62
N SER A 57 38.77 24.58 -9.21
CA SER A 57 39.45 23.49 -8.55
C SER A 57 40.41 24.03 -7.47
N GLU A 58 40.38 23.43 -6.29
CA GLU A 58 41.23 23.84 -5.16
C GLU A 58 42.70 23.45 -5.38
N SER A 59 42.98 22.45 -6.22
CA SER A 59 44.35 21.94 -6.42
C SER A 59 45.16 22.74 -7.44
N ASP A 60 44.52 23.28 -8.48
CA ASP A 60 45.19 23.96 -9.60
C ASP A 60 44.57 25.33 -9.96
N GLY A 61 43.50 25.73 -9.27
CA GLY A 61 42.80 27.01 -9.51
C GLY A 61 42.05 27.09 -10.83
N GLN A 62 42.01 26.01 -11.62
CA GLN A 62 41.39 25.99 -12.94
C GLN A 62 39.86 26.07 -12.83
N GLU A 63 39.23 26.72 -13.81
CA GLU A 63 37.78 26.86 -13.88
C GLU A 63 37.17 25.63 -14.58
N HIS A 64 36.21 24.99 -13.92
CA HIS A 64 35.56 23.75 -14.37
C HIS A 64 34.05 23.92 -14.50
N ILE A 65 33.50 23.38 -15.57
CA ILE A 65 32.06 23.27 -15.79
C ILE A 65 31.73 21.81 -16.12
N ASP A 66 31.10 21.14 -15.16
CA ASP A 66 30.62 19.76 -15.31
C ASP A 66 29.11 19.77 -15.54
N ILE A 67 28.66 19.10 -16.58
CA ILE A 67 27.27 19.12 -17.03
C ILE A 67 26.80 17.69 -17.19
N LYS A 68 25.91 17.28 -16.30
CA LYS A 68 25.19 16.02 -16.45
C LYS A 68 23.94 16.24 -17.28
N GLN A 69 23.85 15.56 -18.42
CA GLN A 69 22.73 15.67 -19.33
C GLN A 69 21.72 14.57 -19.05
N VAL A 70 20.45 14.94 -18.88
CA VAL A 70 19.35 14.00 -18.69
C VAL A 70 18.23 14.35 -19.65
N LEU A 71 17.92 13.43 -20.55
CA LEU A 71 16.74 13.54 -21.39
C LEU A 71 15.49 13.22 -20.56
N SER A 72 14.36 13.82 -20.93
CA SER A 72 13.07 13.59 -20.26
C SER A 72 12.80 12.09 -20.05
N GLY A 73 12.44 11.71 -18.82
CA GLY A 73 12.25 10.32 -18.35
C GLY A 73 13.50 9.57 -17.92
N GLY A 74 14.59 10.29 -17.62
CA GLY A 74 15.70 9.72 -16.86
C GLY A 74 16.72 8.95 -17.71
N ILE A 75 16.64 9.03 -19.04
CA ILE A 75 17.70 8.55 -19.94
C ILE A 75 18.90 9.47 -19.74
N SER A 76 20.03 8.89 -19.35
CA SER A 76 21.28 9.62 -19.26
C SER A 76 21.73 10.00 -20.67
N GLY A 77 21.92 11.29 -20.90
CA GLY A 77 22.63 11.81 -22.08
C GLY A 77 24.14 11.68 -21.89
N SER A 78 24.90 12.33 -22.76
CA SER A 78 26.35 12.42 -22.56
C SER A 78 26.70 13.47 -21.50
N ASP A 79 27.58 13.10 -20.58
CA ASP A 79 28.13 14.04 -19.62
C ASP A 79 29.14 14.95 -20.33
N GLU A 80 29.18 16.24 -19.99
CA GLU A 80 30.22 17.16 -20.44
C GLU A 80 31.10 17.55 -19.25
N GLU A 81 32.41 17.33 -19.37
CA GLU A 81 33.40 17.75 -18.35
C GLU A 81 34.32 18.74 -19.03
N ARG A 82 34.24 20.01 -18.63
CA ARG A 82 34.96 21.11 -19.28
C ARG A 82 35.94 21.74 -18.30
N THR A 83 37.23 21.68 -18.61
CA THR A 83 38.25 22.53 -18.00
C THR A 83 38.53 23.69 -18.92
N LEU A 84 38.47 24.92 -18.41
CA LEU A 84 38.59 26.14 -19.23
C LEU A 84 40.06 26.60 -19.39
N ASP A 85 40.90 25.71 -19.89
CA ASP A 85 42.36 25.90 -20.05
C ASP A 85 42.84 25.83 -21.50
N TRP A 86 41.90 25.67 -22.44
CA TRP A 86 42.13 25.51 -23.87
C TRP A 86 42.98 24.29 -24.27
N GLN A 87 43.16 23.31 -23.38
CA GLN A 87 43.86 22.06 -23.68
C GLN A 87 42.94 21.04 -24.36
N GLU A 88 43.48 20.32 -25.34
CA GLU A 88 42.76 19.28 -26.07
C GLU A 88 42.60 18.02 -25.21
N ARG A 89 41.38 17.50 -25.17
CA ARG A 89 41.02 16.29 -24.43
C ARG A 89 40.21 15.36 -25.32
N HIS A 90 40.65 14.10 -25.39
CA HIS A 90 39.91 13.06 -26.08
C HIS A 90 38.83 12.49 -25.18
N LYS A 91 37.65 12.25 -25.73
CA LYS A 91 36.52 11.63 -25.04
C LYS A 91 35.79 10.68 -25.97
N ASP A 92 35.44 9.50 -25.49
CA ASP A 92 34.48 8.63 -26.17
C ASP A 92 33.07 8.95 -25.66
N ASP A 93 32.30 9.68 -26.46
CA ASP A 93 30.98 10.17 -26.10
C ASP A 93 29.90 9.16 -26.51
N SER A 94 28.97 8.84 -25.62
CA SER A 94 27.89 7.88 -25.88
C SER A 94 26.94 8.28 -27.02
N THR A 95 26.90 9.56 -27.36
CA THR A 95 26.06 10.15 -28.41
C THR A 95 26.86 10.38 -29.68
N PHE A 96 28.06 10.95 -29.56
CA PHE A 96 28.86 11.42 -30.70
C PHE A 96 30.06 10.53 -31.07
N GLY A 97 30.35 9.50 -30.29
CA GLY A 97 31.55 8.66 -30.44
C GLY A 97 32.82 9.37 -30.01
N ALA A 98 33.97 8.96 -30.56
CA ALA A 98 35.26 9.56 -30.26
C ALA A 98 35.35 11.01 -30.75
N VAL A 99 35.55 11.95 -29.81
CA VAL A 99 35.66 13.39 -30.04
C VAL A 99 36.88 13.97 -29.33
N ILE A 100 37.34 15.11 -29.82
CA ILE A 100 38.41 15.90 -29.21
C ILE A 100 37.82 17.28 -28.89
N GLY A 101 37.81 17.63 -27.61
CA GLY A 101 37.25 18.90 -27.12
C GLY A 101 38.29 19.77 -26.45
N LYS A 102 38.15 21.08 -26.59
CA LYS A 102 38.82 22.09 -25.77
C LYS A 102 37.85 23.23 -25.44
N SER A 103 38.07 23.87 -24.29
CA SER A 103 37.19 24.94 -23.82
C SER A 103 37.98 26.04 -23.14
N LYS A 104 37.51 27.28 -23.22
CA LYS A 104 38.12 28.43 -22.54
C LYS A 104 37.06 29.48 -22.24
N ARG A 105 37.35 30.33 -21.26
CA ARG A 105 36.70 31.63 -21.17
C ARG A 105 37.36 32.60 -22.15
N MET A 106 36.57 33.43 -22.82
CA MET A 106 37.08 34.44 -23.74
C MET A 106 36.22 35.70 -23.71
N LYS A 107 36.82 36.84 -24.05
CA LYS A 107 36.06 38.08 -24.23
C LYS A 107 35.23 38.01 -25.50
N VAL A 108 34.11 38.71 -25.53
CA VAL A 108 33.20 38.68 -26.69
C VAL A 108 33.88 39.21 -27.95
N GLU A 109 34.78 40.19 -27.82
CA GLU A 109 35.51 40.78 -28.96
C GLU A 109 36.49 39.80 -29.63
N GLU A 110 36.93 38.78 -28.90
CA GLU A 110 37.84 37.73 -29.40
C GLU A 110 37.09 36.65 -30.22
N VAL A 111 35.75 36.65 -30.21
CA VAL A 111 34.95 35.66 -30.95
C VAL A 111 34.93 36.03 -32.43
N GLU A 112 35.65 35.31 -33.28
CA GLU A 112 35.82 35.67 -34.70
C GLU A 112 34.52 35.64 -35.53
N ASP A 113 33.65 34.65 -35.29
CA ASP A 113 32.42 34.50 -36.07
C ASP A 113 31.34 35.49 -35.62
N GLU A 114 30.80 36.25 -36.56
CA GLU A 114 29.80 37.29 -36.30
C GLU A 114 28.50 36.75 -35.67
N TYR A 115 28.08 35.53 -36.02
CA TYR A 115 26.88 34.94 -35.43
C TYR A 115 27.11 34.59 -33.96
N LEU A 116 28.29 34.06 -33.64
CA LEU A 116 28.65 33.66 -32.27
C LEU A 116 28.97 34.86 -31.36
N ARG A 117 29.30 36.03 -31.94
CA ARG A 117 29.70 37.24 -31.19
C ARG A 117 28.52 38.03 -30.63
N ASN A 118 27.33 37.92 -31.22
CA ASN A 118 26.23 38.86 -30.97
C ASN A 118 25.12 38.28 -30.07
N GLY A 119 24.30 39.15 -29.48
CA GLY A 119 23.10 38.76 -28.73
C GLY A 119 23.28 38.58 -27.21
N TRP A 120 24.49 38.82 -26.69
CA TRP A 120 24.79 38.61 -25.27
C TRP A 120 24.33 39.78 -24.38
N THR A 121 23.93 39.48 -23.14
CA THR A 121 23.63 40.50 -22.10
C THR A 121 24.88 41.26 -21.66
N GLU A 122 24.71 42.46 -21.09
CA GLU A 122 25.82 43.30 -20.62
C GLU A 122 26.74 42.56 -19.64
N ASP A 123 26.19 41.80 -18.69
CA ASP A 123 26.96 40.99 -17.74
C ASP A 123 27.72 39.84 -18.42
N THR A 124 27.17 39.27 -19.50
CA THR A 124 27.87 38.26 -20.29
C THR A 124 29.04 38.87 -21.05
N ILE A 125 28.89 40.10 -21.55
CA ILE A 125 29.97 40.85 -22.21
C ILE A 125 31.07 41.20 -21.20
N GLU A 126 30.70 41.72 -20.02
CA GLU A 126 31.64 42.09 -18.96
C GLU A 126 32.45 40.90 -18.44
N HIS A 127 31.76 39.79 -18.12
CA HIS A 127 32.38 38.62 -17.51
C HIS A 127 32.98 37.62 -18.52
N GLY A 128 32.78 37.87 -19.82
CA GLY A 128 33.20 37.01 -20.90
C GLY A 128 32.29 35.79 -21.10
N VAL A 129 32.42 35.20 -22.29
CA VAL A 129 31.66 34.03 -22.72
C VAL A 129 32.45 32.74 -22.53
N ILE A 130 31.76 31.61 -22.51
CA ILE A 130 32.39 30.29 -22.51
C ILE A 130 32.46 29.79 -23.94
N CYS A 131 33.65 29.50 -24.42
CA CYS A 131 33.89 28.87 -25.71
C CYS A 131 34.12 27.38 -25.53
N SER A 132 33.39 26.58 -26.29
CA SER A 132 33.58 25.14 -26.42
C SER A 132 33.80 24.80 -27.89
N TYR A 133 34.96 24.23 -28.19
CA TYR A 133 35.32 23.77 -29.52
C TYR A 133 35.49 22.26 -29.50
N VAL A 134 34.67 21.55 -30.28
CA VAL A 134 34.67 20.08 -30.33
C VAL A 134 34.77 19.64 -31.78
N VAL A 135 35.69 18.71 -32.04
CA VAL A 135 35.86 18.06 -33.34
C VAL A 135 35.71 16.55 -33.18
N SER A 136 35.28 15.88 -34.24
CA SER A 136 35.37 14.42 -34.32
C SER A 136 36.81 13.94 -34.33
N ASP A 137 37.13 12.86 -33.62
CA ASP A 137 38.39 12.12 -33.78
C ASP A 137 38.28 11.28 -35.07
N THR A 138 38.53 11.92 -36.23
CA THR A 138 38.27 11.36 -37.57
C THR A 138 38.87 9.98 -37.79
N GLU A 139 40.05 9.72 -37.22
CA GLU A 139 40.71 8.42 -37.34
C GLU A 139 39.87 7.30 -36.73
N LYS A 140 39.18 7.58 -35.62
CA LYS A 140 38.31 6.63 -34.90
C LYS A 140 36.85 6.67 -35.36
N SER A 141 36.27 7.86 -35.54
CA SER A 141 34.86 8.04 -35.88
C SER A 141 34.53 7.78 -37.35
N LYS A 142 35.54 7.83 -38.23
CA LYS A 142 35.40 7.76 -39.71
C LYS A 142 34.51 8.87 -40.30
N THR A 143 34.21 9.90 -39.52
CA THR A 143 33.42 11.07 -39.91
C THR A 143 34.17 12.31 -39.46
N THR A 144 34.13 13.38 -40.26
CA THR A 144 34.79 14.65 -39.94
C THR A 144 33.72 15.70 -39.70
N TRP A 145 33.69 16.31 -38.53
CA TRP A 145 32.84 17.45 -38.25
C TRP A 145 33.42 18.31 -37.13
N THR A 146 33.01 19.57 -37.10
CA THR A 146 33.41 20.55 -36.10
C THR A 146 32.18 21.22 -35.52
N ALA A 147 32.10 21.33 -34.20
CA ALA A 147 31.10 22.08 -33.46
C ALA A 147 31.78 23.18 -32.64
N HIS A 148 31.59 24.44 -33.05
CA HIS A 148 32.04 25.62 -32.32
C HIS A 148 30.85 26.23 -31.59
N GLN A 149 30.89 26.24 -30.26
CA GLN A 149 29.81 26.75 -29.43
C GLN A 149 30.29 27.89 -28.53
N ILE A 150 29.47 28.94 -28.42
CA ILE A 150 29.63 30.02 -27.44
C ILE A 150 28.42 30.02 -26.51
N TRP A 151 28.68 30.07 -25.21
CA TRP A 151 27.65 30.03 -24.17
C TRP A 151 27.62 31.34 -23.38
N GLY A 152 26.41 31.78 -23.04
CA GLY A 152 26.18 33.00 -22.29
C GLY A 152 24.73 33.17 -21.87
N PHE A 153 24.35 34.41 -21.58
CA PHE A 153 22.95 34.80 -21.37
C PHE A 153 22.50 35.78 -22.43
N GLU A 154 21.25 35.63 -22.88
CA GLU A 154 20.60 36.44 -23.90
C GLU A 154 19.16 36.75 -23.42
N VAL A 155 18.61 37.90 -23.81
CA VAL A 155 17.20 38.23 -23.58
C VAL A 155 16.38 37.67 -24.75
N VAL A 156 15.62 36.60 -24.51
CA VAL A 156 14.78 35.93 -25.52
C VAL A 156 13.31 36.08 -25.12
N ASN A 157 12.53 36.79 -25.92
CA ASN A 157 11.13 37.14 -25.61
C ASN A 157 11.01 37.83 -24.24
N GLU A 158 11.79 38.89 -24.01
CA GLU A 158 11.82 39.69 -22.77
C GLU A 158 12.31 38.95 -21.51
N GLU A 159 12.64 37.67 -21.61
CA GLU A 159 13.16 36.87 -20.51
C GLU A 159 14.64 36.55 -20.70
N ARG A 160 15.45 36.77 -19.66
CA ARG A 160 16.86 36.36 -19.63
C ARG A 160 16.97 34.84 -19.59
N ARG A 161 17.66 34.23 -20.56
CA ARG A 161 17.83 32.76 -20.63
C ARG A 161 19.29 32.38 -20.84
N HIS A 162 19.65 31.18 -20.38
CA HIS A 162 20.94 30.59 -20.72
C HIS A 162 20.87 30.10 -22.17
N VAL A 163 21.81 30.57 -23.01
CA VAL A 163 21.79 30.28 -24.44
C VAL A 163 23.16 29.76 -24.87
N ARG A 164 23.12 28.81 -25.82
CA ARG A 164 24.29 28.34 -26.56
C ARG A 164 24.08 28.61 -28.04
N HIS A 165 24.96 29.41 -28.64
CA HIS A 165 25.03 29.53 -30.09
C HIS A 165 26.01 28.49 -30.62
N LEU A 166 25.60 27.75 -31.64
CA LEU A 166 26.37 26.69 -32.26
C LEU A 166 26.59 27.01 -33.74
N LYS A 167 27.85 26.98 -34.17
CA LYS A 167 28.24 26.86 -35.58
C LYS A 167 28.81 25.46 -35.80
N PHE A 168 28.16 24.70 -36.65
CA PHE A 168 28.52 23.34 -37.01
C PHE A 168 29.04 23.27 -38.45
N THR A 169 30.14 22.55 -38.66
CA THR A 169 30.71 22.25 -39.98
C THR A 169 30.69 20.74 -40.19
N GLY A 170 29.96 20.27 -41.20
CA GLY A 170 29.75 18.85 -41.50
C GLY A 170 30.84 18.21 -42.37
N PRO A 171 30.72 16.89 -42.63
CA PRO A 171 31.72 16.11 -43.37
C PRO A 171 32.00 16.55 -44.80
N LYS A 172 31.06 17.26 -45.43
CA LYS A 172 31.21 17.79 -46.79
C LYS A 172 31.35 19.31 -46.80
N GLY A 173 31.65 19.91 -45.66
CA GLY A 173 31.74 21.36 -45.49
C GLY A 173 30.39 22.05 -45.29
N GLU A 174 29.33 21.32 -44.93
CA GLU A 174 28.03 21.92 -44.62
C GLU A 174 28.13 22.83 -43.40
N GLU A 175 27.78 24.11 -43.53
CA GLU A 175 27.69 25.01 -42.37
C GLU A 175 26.25 25.11 -41.87
N ILE A 176 26.05 24.83 -40.58
CA ILE A 176 24.75 24.96 -39.91
C ILE A 176 24.93 25.82 -38.66
N LYS A 177 24.10 26.86 -38.52
CA LYS A 177 24.00 27.69 -37.32
C LYS A 177 22.74 27.32 -36.55
N ALA A 178 22.84 27.21 -35.23
CA ALA A 178 21.72 26.85 -34.36
C ALA A 178 21.84 27.54 -33.00
N ARG A 179 20.71 28.06 -32.51
CA ARG A 179 20.57 28.63 -31.17
C ARG A 179 19.85 27.63 -30.27
N LEU A 180 20.48 27.27 -29.15
CA LEU A 180 19.91 26.39 -28.13
C LEU A 180 19.57 27.22 -26.90
N VAL A 181 18.29 27.26 -26.53
CA VAL A 181 17.76 28.11 -25.46
C VAL A 181 17.35 27.24 -24.29
N TYR A 182 17.78 27.61 -23.08
CA TYR A 182 17.48 26.87 -21.86
C TYR A 182 16.78 27.73 -20.83
N ASP A 183 15.66 27.21 -20.33
CA ASP A 183 14.92 27.77 -19.21
C ASP A 183 15.62 27.43 -17.89
N TYR A 184 15.76 28.42 -17.03
CA TYR A 184 16.19 28.21 -15.65
C TYR A 184 15.10 27.44 -14.90
N TYR A 185 15.50 26.35 -14.23
CA TYR A 185 14.65 25.52 -13.40
C TYR A 185 15.17 25.54 -11.97
N ASP A 186 14.49 26.31 -11.12
CA ASP A 186 14.65 26.23 -9.68
C ASP A 186 13.27 25.98 -9.09
N PRO A 187 13.00 24.78 -8.55
CA PRO A 187 11.76 24.55 -7.84
C PRO A 187 11.83 25.39 -6.55
N SER A 188 11.30 26.61 -6.62
CA SER A 188 11.01 27.40 -5.43
C SER A 188 9.95 26.66 -4.62
N PRO A 189 10.18 26.38 -3.34
CA PRO A 189 9.15 25.81 -2.47
C PRO A 189 7.88 26.68 -2.52
N LEU A 190 6.69 26.09 -2.59
CA LEU A 190 5.38 26.76 -2.52
C LEU A 190 5.27 27.72 -1.34
N LEU A 191 5.90 27.35 -0.22
CA LEU A 191 5.87 28.10 1.03
C LEU A 191 6.92 29.22 1.06
N ASP A 192 7.73 29.34 0.01
CA ASP A 192 8.60 30.48 -0.24
C ASP A 192 7.87 31.46 -1.18
N TYR A 193 6.92 32.22 -0.63
CA TYR A 193 6.05 33.13 -1.37
C TYR A 193 6.49 34.59 -1.22
N THR A 194 6.66 35.29 -2.34
CA THR A 194 6.96 36.73 -2.35
C THR A 194 5.72 37.52 -2.77
N PHE A 195 5.13 38.24 -1.82
CA PHE A 195 4.04 39.18 -2.10
C PHE A 195 4.60 40.53 -2.54
N ARG A 196 4.19 41.04 -3.70
CA ARG A 196 4.55 42.38 -4.19
C ARG A 196 3.33 43.30 -4.09
N ARG A 197 3.45 44.42 -3.36
CA ARG A 197 2.46 45.50 -3.30
C ARG A 197 3.14 46.83 -3.64
N GLY A 198 2.97 47.30 -4.87
CA GLY A 198 3.69 48.46 -5.40
C GLY A 198 5.21 48.19 -5.46
N HIS A 199 6.04 49.15 -5.02
CA HIS A 199 7.50 49.01 -4.96
C HIS A 199 8.01 48.18 -3.76
N LYS A 200 7.13 47.67 -2.89
CA LYS A 200 7.51 46.88 -1.71
C LYS A 200 7.23 45.40 -1.95
N SER A 201 8.23 44.56 -1.71
CA SER A 201 8.12 43.10 -1.73
C SER A 201 8.33 42.53 -0.32
N PHE A 202 7.44 41.62 0.09
CA PHE A 202 7.54 40.86 1.33
C PHE A 202 7.67 39.37 0.97
N SER A 203 8.78 38.74 1.32
CA SER A 203 9.03 37.32 1.09
C SER A 203 8.85 36.51 2.38
N LEU A 204 7.86 35.61 2.39
CA LEU A 204 7.83 34.49 3.32
C LEU A 204 8.74 33.41 2.75
N ALA A 205 9.78 33.03 3.49
CA ALA A 205 10.77 32.03 3.05
C ALA A 205 10.81 30.88 4.06
N LEU A 206 9.66 30.27 4.36
CA LEU A 206 9.50 29.32 5.45
C LEU A 206 10.40 28.09 5.27
N GLU A 207 10.45 27.54 4.07
CA GLU A 207 11.22 26.34 3.74
C GLU A 207 12.71 26.66 3.75
N SER A 208 13.10 27.75 3.09
CA SER A 208 14.48 28.25 3.11
C SER A 208 14.98 28.58 4.53
N THR A 209 14.11 29.11 5.39
CA THR A 209 14.43 29.40 6.79
C THR A 209 14.62 28.11 7.58
N LEU A 210 13.70 27.15 7.46
CA LEU A 210 13.82 25.85 8.10
C LEU A 210 15.12 25.16 7.67
N ILE A 211 15.41 25.12 6.37
CA ILE A 211 16.63 24.52 5.82
C ILE A 211 17.87 25.12 6.45
N ARG A 212 17.90 26.45 6.62
CA ARG A 212 19.02 27.20 7.21
C ARG A 212 19.17 26.88 8.70
N VAL A 213 18.07 26.90 9.45
CA VAL A 213 18.05 26.67 10.89
C VAL A 213 18.44 25.23 11.23
N THR A 214 17.96 24.24 10.47
CA THR A 214 18.23 22.82 10.76
C THR A 214 19.50 22.30 10.06
N ARG A 215 20.22 23.13 9.29
CA ARG A 215 21.47 22.72 8.60
C ARG A 215 22.52 22.10 9.54
N PRO A 216 22.77 22.61 10.76
CA PRO A 216 23.72 21.97 11.68
C PRO A 216 23.27 20.57 12.13
N LEU A 217 21.96 20.30 12.07
CA LEU A 217 21.35 19.06 12.53
C LEU A 217 21.35 17.96 11.44
N THR A 218 21.81 18.23 10.22
CA THR A 218 21.91 17.22 9.15
C THR A 218 23.21 16.40 9.21
N ASN A 219 23.93 16.45 10.33
CA ASN A 219 25.15 15.66 10.54
C ASN A 219 24.82 14.16 10.52
N PRO A 220 25.52 13.33 9.71
CA PRO A 220 25.31 11.89 9.66
C PRO A 220 25.34 11.18 11.03
N TRP A 221 26.13 11.68 12.00
CA TRP A 221 26.18 11.11 13.35
C TRP A 221 24.88 11.28 14.12
N LEU A 222 24.18 12.40 13.95
CA LEU A 222 22.86 12.61 14.57
C LEU A 222 21.82 11.63 14.00
N PHE A 223 21.92 11.33 12.70
CA PHE A 223 21.11 10.29 12.08
C PHE A 223 21.42 8.90 12.67
N VAL A 224 22.70 8.54 12.84
CA VAL A 224 23.09 7.25 13.44
C VAL A 224 22.58 7.14 14.88
N LEU A 225 22.68 8.22 15.67
CA LEU A 225 22.14 8.26 17.03
C LEU A 225 20.62 8.10 17.04
N LEU A 226 19.89 8.81 16.16
CA LEU A 226 18.44 8.63 16.03
C LEU A 226 18.10 7.19 15.62
N ALA A 227 18.82 6.59 14.67
CA ALA A 227 18.56 5.23 14.21
C ALA A 227 18.75 4.21 15.35
N ALA A 228 19.81 4.35 16.15
CA ALA A 228 20.03 3.51 17.32
C ALA A 228 18.93 3.72 18.38
N ALA A 229 18.60 4.97 18.71
CA ALA A 229 17.53 5.29 19.65
C ALA A 229 16.16 4.79 19.18
N TYR A 230 15.89 4.86 17.87
CA TYR A 230 14.68 4.36 17.24
C TYR A 230 14.55 2.84 17.40
N ILE A 231 15.57 2.09 17.01
CA ILE A 231 15.57 0.62 17.10
C ILE A 231 15.38 0.17 18.55
N ILE A 232 16.10 0.79 19.48
CA ILE A 232 15.99 0.50 20.92
C ILE A 232 14.58 0.85 21.42
N GLY A 233 14.06 2.03 21.10
CA GLY A 233 12.73 2.50 21.50
C GLY A 233 11.62 1.60 20.97
N LEU A 234 11.67 1.26 19.68
CA LEU A 234 10.72 0.35 19.03
C LEU A 234 10.76 -1.05 19.67
N ALA A 235 11.96 -1.57 19.97
CA ALA A 235 12.11 -2.86 20.64
C ALA A 235 11.50 -2.85 22.05
N PHE A 236 11.70 -1.79 22.83
CA PHE A 236 11.06 -1.64 24.14
C PHE A 236 9.54 -1.51 24.04
N LEU A 237 9.03 -0.73 23.09
CA LEU A 237 7.60 -0.58 22.83
C LEU A 237 6.97 -1.92 22.41
N SER A 238 7.60 -2.64 21.49
CA SER A 238 7.12 -3.95 21.03
C SER A 238 7.17 -4.99 22.15
N ARG A 239 8.25 -4.99 22.95
CA ARG A 239 8.36 -5.83 24.13
C ARG A 239 7.23 -5.58 25.12
N ALA A 240 6.94 -4.31 25.42
CA ALA A 240 5.84 -3.94 26.31
C ALA A 240 4.47 -4.24 25.71
N ASN A 241 4.30 -4.04 24.41
CA ASN A 241 3.04 -4.30 23.71
C ASN A 241 2.70 -5.78 23.67
N SER A 242 3.66 -6.67 23.38
CA SER A 242 3.33 -8.04 22.98
C SER A 242 4.06 -9.14 23.75
N PHE A 243 5.26 -8.89 24.28
CA PHE A 243 6.15 -9.95 24.77
C PHE A 243 6.35 -9.97 26.30
N GLN A 244 5.70 -9.07 27.04
CA GLN A 244 5.66 -9.10 28.50
C GLN A 244 4.48 -9.88 29.06
N THR A 245 3.40 -10.00 28.28
CA THR A 245 2.30 -10.91 28.56
C THR A 245 2.68 -12.32 28.07
N PRO A 246 2.39 -13.38 28.83
CA PRO A 246 2.58 -14.76 28.38
C PRO A 246 1.96 -14.99 27.00
N SER A 247 2.65 -15.74 26.13
CA SER A 247 2.20 -15.96 24.74
C SER A 247 0.90 -16.76 24.66
N ASP A 248 0.70 -17.67 25.61
CA ASP A 248 -0.50 -18.49 25.76
C ASP A 248 -1.71 -17.70 26.25
N ALA A 249 -1.52 -16.51 26.83
CA ALA A 249 -2.60 -15.63 27.27
C ALA A 249 -3.22 -14.80 26.13
N TRP A 250 -2.60 -14.75 24.95
CA TRP A 250 -3.12 -13.98 23.83
C TRP A 250 -4.32 -14.68 23.18
N VAL A 251 -5.37 -13.90 22.91
CA VAL A 251 -6.52 -14.33 22.11
C VAL A 251 -6.71 -13.38 20.94
N ASP A 252 -7.04 -13.94 19.78
CA ASP A 252 -7.39 -13.17 18.60
C ASP A 252 -8.83 -12.66 18.70
N CYS A 253 -9.16 -11.62 17.93
CA CYS A 253 -10.50 -11.05 17.96
C CYS A 253 -11.61 -12.03 17.52
N THR A 254 -11.25 -13.11 16.82
CA THR A 254 -12.16 -14.18 16.37
C THR A 254 -12.06 -15.45 17.22
N SER A 255 -11.28 -15.47 18.30
CA SER A 255 -11.16 -16.65 19.15
C SER A 255 -12.49 -16.98 19.84
N THR A 256 -12.86 -18.26 19.81
CA THR A 256 -14.06 -18.83 20.43
C THR A 256 -13.70 -20.16 21.12
N TYR A 257 -14.58 -20.64 22.01
CA TYR A 257 -14.49 -21.98 22.59
C TYR A 257 -15.27 -23.03 21.78
N TRP A 258 -16.19 -22.58 20.93
CA TRP A 258 -16.99 -23.44 20.08
C TRP A 258 -16.80 -23.06 18.60
N LEU A 259 -16.53 -24.07 17.78
CA LEU A 259 -16.28 -23.92 16.35
C LEU A 259 -17.59 -23.95 15.55
N ALA A 260 -17.49 -23.56 14.29
CA ALA A 260 -18.62 -23.59 13.34
C ALA A 260 -19.19 -25.00 13.15
N ASN A 261 -20.51 -25.10 13.00
CA ASN A 261 -21.20 -26.32 12.56
C ASN A 261 -20.78 -27.57 13.35
N ASP A 262 -20.26 -28.59 12.65
CA ASP A 262 -19.75 -29.86 13.17
C ASP A 262 -18.27 -29.79 13.60
N GLY A 263 -17.64 -28.62 13.60
CA GLY A 263 -16.22 -28.45 13.92
C GLY A 263 -15.83 -28.86 15.35
N CYS A 264 -16.79 -28.96 16.28
CA CYS A 264 -16.59 -29.51 17.62
C CYS A 264 -16.79 -31.03 17.71
N GLY A 265 -17.13 -31.68 16.61
CA GLY A 265 -17.43 -33.10 16.51
C GLY A 265 -18.65 -33.54 17.30
N LEU A 266 -18.87 -34.85 17.29
CA LEU A 266 -20.03 -35.48 17.92
C LEU A 266 -20.09 -35.13 19.42
N ASN A 267 -21.25 -34.65 19.86
CA ASN A 267 -21.52 -34.14 21.20
C ASN A 267 -20.62 -32.97 21.66
N GLY A 268 -19.85 -32.36 20.76
CA GLY A 268 -18.92 -31.29 21.06
C GLY A 268 -17.59 -31.76 21.65
N GLU A 269 -17.28 -33.05 21.61
CA GLU A 269 -16.13 -33.67 22.29
C GLU A 269 -14.78 -33.00 21.95
N ALA A 270 -14.62 -32.42 20.75
CA ALA A 270 -13.40 -31.74 20.34
C ALA A 270 -13.25 -30.30 20.89
N CYS A 271 -14.34 -29.70 21.37
CA CYS A 271 -14.36 -28.36 21.98
C CYS A 271 -14.40 -28.40 23.51
N GLY A 272 -14.20 -29.59 24.10
CA GLY A 272 -13.96 -29.72 25.52
C GLY A 272 -12.63 -29.06 25.93
N PRO A 273 -12.46 -28.70 27.20
CA PRO A 273 -13.37 -28.96 28.32
C PRO A 273 -14.51 -27.93 28.43
N PHE A 274 -15.61 -28.32 29.07
CA PHE A 274 -16.84 -27.50 29.15
C PHE A 274 -16.98 -26.71 30.47
N GLU A 275 -16.34 -27.15 31.56
CA GLU A 275 -16.53 -26.64 32.92
C GLU A 275 -15.19 -26.57 33.68
N ASP A 276 -15.21 -25.86 34.82
CA ASP A 276 -14.13 -25.82 35.83
C ASP A 276 -12.75 -25.39 35.31
N GLN A 277 -12.71 -24.67 34.19
CA GLN A 277 -11.52 -23.99 33.72
C GLN A 277 -11.66 -22.48 33.82
N THR A 278 -10.61 -21.87 34.35
CA THR A 278 -10.40 -20.44 34.36
C THR A 278 -9.13 -20.13 33.61
N PHE A 279 -9.18 -19.13 32.75
CA PHE A 279 -8.04 -18.71 31.95
C PHE A 279 -7.98 -17.19 31.87
N ASP A 280 -6.81 -16.64 32.18
CA ASP A 280 -6.53 -15.22 32.03
C ASP A 280 -6.12 -14.95 30.58
N PHE A 281 -6.81 -14.04 29.92
CA PHE A 281 -6.56 -13.72 28.52
C PHE A 281 -6.29 -12.24 28.31
N ARG A 282 -5.67 -11.93 27.16
CA ARG A 282 -5.42 -10.58 26.69
C ARG A 282 -5.95 -10.40 25.27
N CYS A 283 -6.72 -9.35 25.08
CA CYS A 283 -7.26 -8.94 23.79
C CYS A 283 -6.52 -7.72 23.23
N PRO A 284 -6.28 -7.68 21.91
CA PRO A 284 -5.87 -6.47 21.23
C PRO A 284 -7.01 -5.42 21.24
N SER A 285 -6.65 -4.17 20.92
CA SER A 285 -7.64 -3.12 20.64
C SER A 285 -8.30 -3.31 19.27
N GLN A 286 -9.47 -2.67 19.07
CA GLN A 286 -10.24 -2.64 17.82
C GLN A 286 -10.81 -4.00 17.41
N CYS A 287 -11.22 -4.84 18.38
CA CYS A 287 -11.89 -6.09 18.06
C CYS A 287 -13.37 -5.89 17.71
N MET A 288 -13.99 -4.74 18.05
CA MET A 288 -15.37 -4.44 17.68
C MET A 288 -15.61 -4.34 16.17
N SER A 289 -14.58 -4.01 15.38
CA SER A 289 -14.66 -3.95 13.92
C SER A 289 -14.42 -5.29 13.23
N VAL A 290 -14.05 -6.33 13.98
CA VAL A 290 -13.88 -7.69 13.45
C VAL A 290 -15.23 -8.38 13.44
N VAL A 291 -15.73 -8.63 12.24
CA VAL A 291 -17.08 -9.15 12.01
C VAL A 291 -17.06 -10.46 11.23
N LEU A 292 -18.12 -11.24 11.36
CA LEU A 292 -18.41 -12.34 10.44
C LEU A 292 -18.43 -11.81 8.99
N GLN A 293 -17.74 -12.51 8.10
CA GLN A 293 -17.70 -12.18 6.67
C GLN A 293 -18.65 -13.02 5.84
N ASN A 294 -19.26 -14.04 6.48
CA ASN A 294 -20.24 -14.94 5.93
C ASN A 294 -21.35 -15.12 6.96
N PRO A 295 -22.60 -15.39 6.53
CA PRO A 295 -23.71 -15.64 7.43
C PRO A 295 -23.42 -16.80 8.39
N ARG A 296 -23.85 -16.65 9.64
CA ARG A 296 -23.78 -17.68 10.68
C ARG A 296 -25.18 -17.88 11.27
N THR A 297 -25.66 -19.12 11.21
CA THR A 297 -26.91 -19.52 11.90
C THR A 297 -26.65 -19.97 13.33
N VAL A 298 -27.41 -19.39 14.25
CA VAL A 298 -27.46 -19.67 15.69
C VAL A 298 -28.92 -19.92 16.07
N GLY A 299 -29.25 -21.16 16.42
CA GLY A 299 -30.66 -21.55 16.60
C GLY A 299 -31.47 -21.31 15.32
N ASP A 300 -32.48 -20.46 15.40
CA ASP A 300 -33.31 -19.99 14.28
C ASP A 300 -32.91 -18.62 13.71
N GLU A 301 -31.92 -17.94 14.30
CA GLU A 301 -31.45 -16.64 13.84
C GLU A 301 -30.20 -16.78 12.96
N GLN A 302 -30.08 -15.95 11.91
CA GLN A 302 -28.89 -15.86 11.07
C GLN A 302 -28.30 -14.45 11.18
N VAL A 303 -27.01 -14.37 11.49
CA VAL A 303 -26.27 -13.10 11.66
C VAL A 303 -25.12 -13.01 10.68
N ASP A 304 -24.87 -11.80 10.16
CA ASP A 304 -23.76 -11.51 9.23
C ASP A 304 -23.30 -10.07 9.44
N PHE A 305 -22.04 -9.77 9.10
CA PHE A 305 -21.39 -8.46 9.23
C PHE A 305 -21.46 -7.83 10.63
N VAL A 306 -21.54 -8.67 11.66
CA VAL A 306 -21.45 -8.30 13.08
C VAL A 306 -20.44 -9.21 13.80
N PRO A 307 -19.84 -8.78 14.92
CA PRO A 307 -19.12 -9.70 15.79
C PRO A 307 -20.08 -10.76 16.33
N LEU A 308 -19.71 -12.04 16.29
CA LEU A 308 -20.56 -13.11 16.79
C LEU A 308 -20.61 -13.05 18.33
N ILE A 309 -21.76 -12.70 18.90
CA ILE A 309 -21.98 -12.67 20.35
C ILE A 309 -23.36 -13.24 20.65
N VAL A 310 -23.43 -14.23 21.53
CA VAL A 310 -24.67 -14.90 21.92
C VAL A 310 -24.78 -14.88 23.45
N GLY A 311 -25.86 -14.29 23.96
CA GLY A 311 -26.12 -14.14 25.40
C GLY A 311 -25.61 -12.84 26.02
N GLY A 312 -25.28 -12.89 27.33
CA GLY A 312 -24.77 -11.76 28.11
C GLY A 312 -25.83 -10.88 28.77
N GLY A 313 -27.12 -11.12 28.51
CA GLY A 313 -28.25 -10.34 29.04
C GLY A 313 -28.80 -10.80 30.39
N ASP A 314 -28.36 -11.95 30.91
CA ASP A 314 -28.70 -12.42 32.26
C ASP A 314 -27.91 -11.68 33.35
N SER A 315 -28.30 -11.86 34.61
CA SER A 315 -27.68 -11.16 35.75
C SER A 315 -26.19 -11.45 35.91
N ASN A 316 -25.74 -12.63 35.47
CA ASN A 316 -24.34 -13.05 35.55
C ASN A 316 -23.56 -12.82 34.25
N LYS A 317 -24.17 -12.24 33.21
CA LYS A 317 -23.59 -12.02 31.88
C LYS A 317 -22.93 -13.28 31.31
N THR A 318 -23.72 -14.33 31.19
CA THR A 318 -23.35 -15.64 30.66
C THR A 318 -23.39 -15.61 29.14
N TYR A 319 -22.25 -15.91 28.53
CA TYR A 319 -22.07 -15.96 27.08
C TYR A 319 -21.97 -17.41 26.59
N ARG A 320 -22.44 -17.66 25.37
CA ARG A 320 -22.32 -18.98 24.73
C ARG A 320 -20.92 -19.18 24.14
N GLY A 321 -20.47 -20.43 24.09
CA GLY A 321 -19.10 -20.81 23.71
C GLY A 321 -18.59 -20.34 22.35
N ASP A 322 -19.49 -20.07 21.41
CA ASP A 322 -19.17 -19.58 20.06
C ASP A 322 -19.07 -18.04 19.97
N SER A 323 -19.29 -17.33 21.08
CA SER A 323 -19.12 -15.88 21.11
C SER A 323 -17.64 -15.49 20.97
N PHE A 324 -17.35 -14.49 20.14
CA PHE A 324 -16.02 -13.89 20.02
C PHE A 324 -15.59 -13.32 21.38
N ILE A 325 -14.56 -13.93 21.99
CA ILE A 325 -14.18 -13.69 23.40
C ILE A 325 -13.92 -12.20 23.65
N CYS A 326 -13.15 -11.53 22.78
CA CYS A 326 -12.82 -10.13 22.94
C CYS A 326 -14.01 -9.19 22.79
N ALA A 327 -14.89 -9.44 21.82
CA ALA A 327 -16.09 -8.63 21.63
C ALA A 327 -17.07 -8.81 22.80
N ALA A 328 -17.27 -10.05 23.26
CA ALA A 328 -18.07 -10.35 24.44
C ALA A 328 -17.50 -9.69 25.71
N ALA A 329 -16.17 -9.68 25.90
CA ALA A 329 -15.53 -9.04 27.05
C ALA A 329 -15.71 -7.50 27.04
N VAL A 330 -15.64 -6.86 25.87
CA VAL A 330 -15.96 -5.43 25.70
C VAL A 330 -17.44 -5.17 26.01
N GLN A 331 -18.36 -5.97 25.46
CA GLN A 331 -19.79 -5.84 25.74
C GLN A 331 -20.09 -5.99 27.24
N ALA A 332 -19.43 -6.95 27.90
CA ALA A 332 -19.53 -7.18 29.35
C ALA A 332 -18.94 -6.04 30.20
N GLY A 333 -18.16 -5.14 29.59
CA GLY A 333 -17.53 -4.00 30.26
C GLY A 333 -16.22 -4.32 30.96
N MET A 334 -15.50 -5.38 30.54
CA MET A 334 -14.21 -5.74 31.14
C MET A 334 -13.10 -4.73 30.80
N PHE A 335 -13.12 -4.19 29.58
CA PHE A 335 -12.19 -3.17 29.10
C PHE A 335 -12.76 -2.41 27.90
N SER A 336 -12.08 -1.34 27.48
CA SER A 336 -12.45 -0.56 26.28
C SER A 336 -11.86 -1.17 25.02
N ASP A 337 -12.65 -1.19 23.94
CA ASP A 337 -12.17 -1.55 22.60
C ASP A 337 -10.99 -0.70 22.13
N THR A 338 -10.90 0.58 22.54
CA THR A 338 -9.83 1.48 22.09
C THR A 338 -8.47 1.14 22.66
N THR A 339 -8.42 0.50 23.82
CA THR A 339 -7.19 0.18 24.54
C THR A 339 -6.89 -1.31 24.58
N GLY A 340 -7.84 -2.17 24.20
CA GLY A 340 -7.81 -3.58 24.55
C GLY A 340 -7.75 -3.77 26.06
N GLY A 341 -7.43 -4.98 26.51
CA GLY A 341 -7.31 -5.28 27.92
C GLY A 341 -7.08 -6.75 28.22
N CYS A 342 -6.99 -7.05 29.51
CA CYS A 342 -6.99 -8.41 30.02
C CYS A 342 -8.23 -8.64 30.87
N ALA A 343 -8.70 -9.88 30.89
CA ALA A 343 -9.72 -10.33 31.83
C ALA A 343 -9.52 -11.83 32.09
N THR A 344 -10.31 -12.36 33.02
CA THR A 344 -10.37 -13.79 33.26
C THR A 344 -11.68 -14.32 32.71
N LEU A 345 -11.60 -15.40 31.96
CA LEU A 345 -12.75 -16.16 31.48
C LEU A 345 -12.91 -17.40 32.35
N GLN A 346 -14.13 -17.68 32.79
CA GLN A 346 -14.50 -18.86 33.55
C GLN A 346 -15.55 -19.65 32.77
N LEU A 347 -15.25 -20.91 32.48
CA LEU A 347 -16.21 -21.84 31.90
C LEU A 347 -17.28 -22.17 32.93
N ALA A 348 -18.54 -22.10 32.49
CA ALA A 348 -19.73 -22.32 33.31
C ALA A 348 -20.58 -23.51 32.83
N GLY A 349 -20.11 -24.23 31.80
CA GLY A 349 -20.75 -25.47 31.37
C GLY A 349 -22.08 -25.30 30.70
N ASN A 350 -22.93 -26.30 30.94
CA ASN A 350 -24.25 -26.35 30.36
C ASN A 350 -25.10 -25.17 30.86
N PHE A 351 -25.67 -24.41 29.92
CA PHE A 351 -26.53 -23.28 30.22
C PHE A 351 -27.75 -23.29 29.29
N THR A 352 -28.86 -22.76 29.78
CA THR A 352 -30.13 -22.71 29.07
C THR A 352 -30.62 -21.28 29.04
N ASP A 353 -31.19 -20.86 27.90
CA ASP A 353 -31.81 -19.55 27.70
C ASP A 353 -30.81 -18.39 27.79
N PHE A 354 -29.99 -18.26 26.75
CA PHE A 354 -29.09 -17.11 26.62
C PHE A 354 -29.90 -15.89 26.19
N LEU A 355 -29.94 -14.88 27.06
CA LEU A 355 -30.64 -13.63 26.77
C LEU A 355 -29.72 -12.67 26.00
N GLY A 356 -30.15 -12.18 24.85
CA GLY A 356 -29.45 -11.13 24.10
C GLY A 356 -29.47 -9.79 24.83
N THR A 357 -28.48 -8.93 24.56
CA THR A 357 -28.37 -7.59 25.16
C THR A 357 -27.65 -6.61 24.23
N THR A 358 -27.79 -5.32 24.52
CA THR A 358 -27.02 -4.27 23.87
C THR A 358 -26.28 -3.45 24.93
N ALA A 359 -24.95 -3.48 24.89
CA ALA A 359 -24.10 -2.73 25.80
C ALA A 359 -22.78 -2.35 25.12
N HIS A 360 -22.19 -1.21 25.50
CA HIS A 360 -20.89 -0.73 24.99
C HIS A 360 -20.79 -0.69 23.45
N GLY A 361 -21.90 -0.46 22.76
CA GLY A 361 -21.95 -0.38 21.29
C GLY A 361 -21.98 -1.74 20.57
N LEU A 362 -22.14 -2.85 21.30
CA LEU A 362 -22.28 -4.20 20.76
C LEU A 362 -23.65 -4.79 21.11
N THR A 363 -24.26 -5.47 20.15
CA THR A 363 -25.52 -6.19 20.31
C THR A 363 -25.27 -7.68 20.18
N SER A 364 -25.83 -8.47 21.10
CA SER A 364 -25.82 -9.93 21.07
C SER A 364 -27.21 -10.48 20.79
N ILE A 365 -27.25 -11.65 20.16
CA ILE A 365 -28.49 -12.41 19.94
C ILE A 365 -28.79 -13.33 21.11
N GLY A 366 -30.04 -13.78 21.20
CA GLY A 366 -30.45 -14.79 22.18
C GLY A 366 -30.24 -16.21 21.67
N PHE A 367 -30.36 -17.18 22.58
CA PHE A 367 -30.47 -18.60 22.22
C PHE A 367 -31.37 -19.30 23.24
N PRO A 368 -32.65 -19.54 22.91
CA PRO A 368 -33.70 -19.88 23.88
C PRO A 368 -33.72 -21.38 24.25
N THR A 369 -32.60 -22.09 24.13
CA THR A 369 -32.51 -23.52 24.45
C THR A 369 -31.17 -23.85 25.14
N VAL A 370 -30.90 -25.13 25.31
CA VAL A 370 -29.76 -25.66 26.05
C VAL A 370 -28.50 -25.69 25.18
N PHE A 371 -27.35 -25.30 25.74
CA PHE A 371 -26.06 -25.39 25.06
C PHE A 371 -24.96 -25.86 26.03
N PRO A 372 -24.09 -26.80 25.62
CA PRO A 372 -23.17 -27.48 26.54
C PRO A 372 -22.01 -26.60 27.04
N LEU A 373 -21.68 -25.51 26.35
CA LEU A 373 -20.53 -24.66 26.69
C LEU A 373 -20.95 -23.19 26.85
N SER A 374 -20.82 -22.69 28.07
CA SER A 374 -20.98 -21.27 28.37
C SER A 374 -19.79 -20.74 29.16
N PHE A 375 -19.60 -19.43 29.14
CA PHE A 375 -18.56 -18.78 29.93
C PHE A 375 -19.02 -17.43 30.50
N ARG A 376 -18.31 -16.98 31.53
CA ARG A 376 -18.49 -15.69 32.20
C ARG A 376 -17.14 -15.01 32.36
N PHE A 377 -17.18 -13.70 32.55
CA PHE A 377 -15.97 -12.90 32.77
C PHE A 377 -15.84 -12.45 34.23
N SER A 378 -14.59 -12.41 34.69
CA SER A 378 -14.19 -11.75 35.92
C SER A 378 -13.11 -10.69 35.64
N PRO A 379 -13.18 -9.51 36.28
CA PRO A 379 -12.14 -8.48 36.10
C PRO A 379 -10.81 -8.84 36.78
N SER A 380 -10.80 -9.76 37.75
CA SER A 380 -9.61 -10.13 38.51
C SER A 380 -8.70 -11.08 37.73
N ASN A 381 -7.62 -10.57 37.15
CA ASN A 381 -6.63 -11.36 36.43
C ASN A 381 -5.21 -11.17 37.01
N SER A 382 -4.31 -12.10 36.71
CA SER A 382 -2.90 -12.08 37.12
C SER A 382 -1.97 -11.41 36.10
N LEU A 383 -2.52 -11.02 34.95
CA LEU A 383 -1.74 -10.49 33.84
C LEU A 383 -1.30 -9.04 34.09
N SER A 384 -0.22 -8.67 33.43
CA SER A 384 0.31 -7.31 33.41
C SER A 384 0.48 -6.83 31.97
N HIS A 385 0.65 -5.51 31.81
CA HIS A 385 0.83 -4.86 30.50
C HIS A 385 -0.35 -5.05 29.53
N CYS A 386 -1.57 -4.99 30.05
CA CYS A 386 -2.79 -5.29 29.30
C CYS A 386 -3.23 -4.25 28.26
N THR A 387 -2.64 -3.04 28.30
CA THR A 387 -2.97 -1.98 27.36
C THR A 387 -2.26 -2.18 26.03
N ASP A 388 -3.02 -2.16 24.93
CA ASP A 388 -2.49 -2.13 23.58
C ASP A 388 -1.81 -0.78 23.29
N LEU A 389 -0.53 -0.85 22.92
CA LEU A 389 0.34 0.31 22.70
C LEU A 389 0.48 0.68 21.21
N ARG A 390 -0.36 0.17 20.31
CA ARG A 390 -0.28 0.48 18.87
C ARG A 390 -0.39 1.97 18.56
N ASN A 391 -1.25 2.71 19.28
CA ASN A 391 -1.43 4.15 19.08
C ASN A 391 -0.20 4.96 19.54
N PRO A 392 0.35 4.70 20.75
CA PRO A 392 1.66 5.23 21.13
C PRO A 392 2.79 4.90 20.13
N ALA A 393 2.84 3.66 19.63
CA ALA A 393 3.84 3.26 18.64
C ALA A 393 3.67 4.05 17.32
N LEU A 394 2.44 4.22 16.85
CA LEU A 394 2.14 5.03 15.67
C LEU A 394 2.57 6.49 15.86
N ALA A 395 2.26 7.09 17.02
CA ALA A 395 2.68 8.45 17.32
C ALA A 395 4.21 8.59 17.34
N PHE A 396 4.91 7.61 17.91
CA PHE A 396 6.37 7.54 17.90
C PHE A 396 6.94 7.46 16.48
N ASP A 397 6.40 6.58 15.64
CA ASP A 397 6.86 6.43 14.26
C ASP A 397 6.54 7.65 13.38
N ILE A 398 5.37 8.29 13.57
CA ILE A 398 5.02 9.55 12.91
C ILE A 398 6.01 10.66 13.30
N LEU A 399 6.35 10.78 14.60
CA LEU A 399 7.33 11.75 15.07
C LEU A 399 8.70 11.51 14.43
N VAL A 400 9.16 10.27 14.39
CA VAL A 400 10.46 9.89 13.81
C VAL A 400 10.49 10.19 12.31
N THR A 401 9.45 9.80 11.56
CA THR A 401 9.36 10.12 10.13
C THR A 401 9.29 11.62 9.87
N TRP A 402 8.60 12.38 10.72
CA TRP A 402 8.61 13.84 10.68
C TRP A 402 10.01 14.44 10.91
N LEU A 403 10.75 13.96 11.93
CA LEU A 403 12.12 14.39 12.22
C LEU A 403 13.07 14.15 11.03
N LEU A 404 12.89 13.03 10.32
CA LEU A 404 13.68 12.68 9.14
C LEU A 404 13.46 13.68 7.99
N PHE A 405 12.22 14.08 7.73
CA PHE A 405 11.89 15.04 6.67
C PHE A 405 12.27 16.48 7.01
N TRP A 406 12.02 16.92 8.25
CA TRP A 406 12.15 18.34 8.63
C TRP A 406 13.55 18.71 9.13
N ILE A 407 14.14 17.82 9.93
CA ILE A 407 15.34 18.15 10.70
C ILE A 407 16.57 17.50 10.07
N LEU A 408 16.65 16.16 10.15
CA LEU A 408 17.85 15.41 9.77
C LEU A 408 18.13 15.43 8.28
N ARG A 409 17.06 15.38 7.45
CA ARG A 409 17.12 15.47 5.98
C ARG A 409 18.26 14.64 5.38
N PRO A 410 18.30 13.32 5.65
CA PRO A 410 19.34 12.48 5.08
C PRO A 410 19.19 12.41 3.56
N ARG A 411 20.17 11.82 2.87
CA ARG A 411 20.10 11.64 1.41
C ARG A 411 18.77 10.93 1.04
N PRO A 412 18.12 11.27 -0.09
CA PRO A 412 16.81 10.71 -0.46
C PRO A 412 16.73 9.17 -0.41
N ILE A 413 17.80 8.47 -0.79
CA ILE A 413 17.85 7.01 -0.71
C ILE A 413 17.79 6.48 0.72
N VAL A 414 18.42 7.19 1.67
CA VAL A 414 18.39 6.83 3.10
C VAL A 414 17.00 7.12 3.66
N LEU A 415 16.43 8.28 3.33
CA LEU A 415 15.05 8.63 3.73
C LEU A 415 14.04 7.59 3.25
N TYR A 416 14.18 7.13 2.00
CA TYR A 416 13.35 6.07 1.42
C TYR A 416 13.45 4.77 2.24
N TRP A 417 14.66 4.30 2.55
CA TRP A 417 14.84 3.10 3.36
C TRP A 417 14.33 3.25 4.79
N CYS A 418 14.41 4.44 5.38
CA CYS A 418 13.77 4.70 6.67
C CYS A 418 12.25 4.50 6.59
N LEU A 419 11.57 5.03 5.56
CA LEU A 419 10.14 4.80 5.36
C LEU A 419 9.82 3.31 5.20
N VAL A 420 10.60 2.59 4.38
CA VAL A 420 10.43 1.14 4.18
C VAL A 420 10.53 0.39 5.51
N CYS A 421 11.60 0.61 6.27
CA CYS A 421 11.82 -0.10 7.53
C CYS A 421 10.79 0.27 8.60
N ILE A 422 10.52 1.57 8.79
CA ILE A 422 9.56 2.05 9.79
C ILE A 422 8.16 1.52 9.46
N GLY A 423 7.70 1.68 8.21
CA GLY A 423 6.37 1.23 7.82
C GLY A 423 6.20 -0.29 7.92
N TYR A 424 7.20 -1.06 7.48
CA TYR A 424 7.15 -2.52 7.55
C TYR A 424 7.05 -3.02 9.00
N TRP A 425 7.96 -2.55 9.88
CA TRP A 425 7.99 -2.99 11.27
C TRP A 425 6.83 -2.45 12.10
N HIS A 426 6.27 -1.29 11.74
CA HIS A 426 5.04 -0.80 12.35
C HIS A 426 3.87 -1.79 12.13
N VAL A 427 3.73 -2.28 10.89
CA VAL A 427 2.66 -3.24 10.55
C VAL A 427 2.91 -4.58 11.25
N ALA A 428 4.11 -5.12 11.09
CA ALA A 428 4.46 -6.44 11.60
C ALA A 428 4.39 -6.55 13.14
N LEU A 429 4.58 -5.45 13.87
CA LEU A 429 4.63 -5.48 15.34
C LEU A 429 3.41 -4.88 16.03
N PHE A 430 2.66 -3.98 15.39
CA PHE A 430 1.62 -3.19 16.05
C PHE A 430 0.30 -3.15 15.30
N SER A 431 0.28 -2.62 14.07
CA SER A 431 -1.00 -2.26 13.44
C SER A 431 -1.77 -3.44 12.85
N GLN A 432 -1.07 -4.46 12.36
CA GLN A 432 -1.68 -5.67 11.79
C GLN A 432 -0.67 -6.84 11.74
N PRO A 433 -0.23 -7.35 12.92
CA PRO A 433 0.69 -8.48 12.96
C PRO A 433 0.02 -9.76 12.41
N GLN A 434 0.83 -10.69 11.88
CA GLN A 434 0.36 -11.96 11.33
C GLN A 434 -0.16 -12.96 12.39
N GLY A 435 -0.02 -12.62 13.67
CA GLY A 435 -0.49 -13.38 14.81
C GLY A 435 -0.31 -12.59 16.09
N THR A 436 -0.96 -13.03 17.16
CA THR A 436 -0.82 -12.43 18.49
C THR A 436 -0.26 -13.46 19.48
N PRO A 437 0.91 -13.23 20.12
CA PRO A 437 1.85 -12.13 19.87
C PRO A 437 2.50 -12.21 18.47
N PRO A 438 3.11 -11.12 17.95
CA PRO A 438 3.68 -11.08 16.61
C PRO A 438 4.74 -12.17 16.36
N PRO A 439 4.60 -13.00 15.30
CA PRO A 439 5.58 -14.02 14.95
C PRO A 439 6.80 -13.37 14.28
N LEU A 440 7.87 -13.17 15.06
CA LEU A 440 9.07 -12.47 14.59
C LEU A 440 9.82 -13.23 13.49
N ASP A 441 9.83 -14.56 13.55
CA ASP A 441 10.41 -15.43 12.53
C ASP A 441 9.74 -15.23 11.17
N THR A 442 8.41 -15.22 11.11
CA THR A 442 7.66 -14.96 9.88
C THR A 442 7.85 -13.53 9.38
N ALA A 443 7.89 -12.54 10.29
CA ALA A 443 8.20 -11.16 9.96
C ALA A 443 9.61 -11.01 9.35
N PHE A 444 10.64 -11.60 9.96
CA PHE A 444 11.99 -11.56 9.38
C PHE A 444 12.08 -12.30 8.04
N GLY A 445 11.35 -13.41 7.89
CA GLY A 445 11.28 -14.18 6.63
C GLY A 445 10.69 -13.38 5.47
N THR A 446 9.66 -12.59 5.72
CA THR A 446 8.99 -11.76 4.69
C THR A 446 9.67 -10.40 4.48
N PHE A 447 10.46 -9.90 5.43
CA PHE A 447 11.15 -8.62 5.32
C PHE A 447 12.18 -8.58 4.18
N LEU A 448 12.98 -9.64 4.00
CA LEU A 448 14.04 -9.64 2.98
C LEU A 448 13.49 -9.53 1.54
N PRO A 449 12.49 -10.33 1.13
CA PRO A 449 11.85 -10.12 -0.18
C PRO A 449 11.18 -8.75 -0.30
N ALA A 450 10.59 -8.21 0.78
CA ALA A 450 10.02 -6.86 0.77
C ALA A 450 11.09 -5.79 0.48
N LEU A 451 12.30 -5.92 1.06
CA LEU A 451 13.42 -5.03 0.75
C LEU A 451 13.83 -5.15 -0.72
N PHE A 452 13.88 -6.35 -1.30
CA PHE A 452 14.22 -6.53 -2.71
C PHE A 452 13.22 -5.83 -3.64
N ILE A 453 11.93 -5.98 -3.39
CA ILE A 453 10.87 -5.31 -4.16
C ILE A 453 10.93 -3.79 -3.96
N ALA A 454 11.14 -3.33 -2.72
CA ALA A 454 11.34 -1.92 -2.40
C ALA A 454 12.55 -1.33 -3.14
N TYR A 455 13.64 -2.09 -3.33
CA TYR A 455 14.74 -1.65 -4.17
C TYR A 455 14.29 -1.48 -5.64
N GLY A 456 13.45 -2.36 -6.16
CA GLY A 456 12.79 -2.20 -7.46
C GLY A 456 12.03 -0.89 -7.57
N PHE A 457 11.21 -0.54 -6.57
CA PHE A 457 10.48 0.73 -6.53
C PHE A 457 11.41 1.95 -6.52
N TRP A 458 12.52 1.87 -5.79
CA TRP A 458 13.55 2.92 -5.83
C TRP A 458 14.07 3.15 -7.24
N ARG A 459 14.44 2.06 -7.93
CA ARG A 459 15.02 2.10 -9.28
C ARG A 459 14.01 2.57 -10.33
N LEU A 460 12.74 2.20 -10.20
CA LEU A 460 11.71 2.49 -11.19
C LEU A 460 11.04 3.84 -10.99
N ALA A 461 10.87 4.32 -9.75
CA ALA A 461 10.03 5.48 -9.47
C ALA A 461 10.64 6.49 -8.46
N PHE A 462 11.00 6.06 -7.25
CA PHE A 462 11.34 7.01 -6.17
C PHE A 462 12.61 7.82 -6.42
N ARG A 463 13.61 7.24 -7.11
CA ARG A 463 14.86 7.97 -7.42
C ARG A 463 14.67 9.21 -8.29
N PHE A 464 13.52 9.33 -8.96
CA PHE A 464 13.20 10.46 -9.82
C PHE A 464 12.37 11.53 -9.12
N VAL A 465 11.55 11.14 -8.15
CA VAL A 465 10.56 12.02 -7.52
C VAL A 465 11.02 12.50 -6.14
N LEU A 466 11.45 11.60 -5.26
CA LEU A 466 11.83 11.96 -3.88
C LEU A 466 12.97 13.00 -3.84
N PRO A 467 14.05 12.91 -4.64
CA PRO A 467 15.08 13.94 -4.68
C PRO A 467 14.59 15.30 -5.19
N ALA A 468 13.54 15.35 -6.01
CA ALA A 468 13.03 16.61 -6.58
C ALA A 468 12.45 17.55 -5.50
N PHE A 469 12.07 17.00 -4.35
CA PHE A 469 11.54 17.75 -3.21
C PHE A 469 12.58 18.03 -2.11
N SER A 470 13.87 17.75 -2.34
CA SER A 470 14.90 17.92 -1.30
C SER A 470 15.08 19.36 -0.79
N LYS A 471 14.65 20.35 -1.59
CA LYS A 471 14.64 21.77 -1.24
C LYS A 471 13.32 22.25 -0.60
N ALA A 472 12.32 21.38 -0.47
CA ALA A 472 11.02 21.71 0.11
C ALA A 472 10.62 20.64 1.15
N PRO A 473 11.35 20.54 2.28
CA PRO A 473 11.13 19.50 3.29
C PRO A 473 9.72 19.51 3.90
N ILE A 474 9.11 20.67 4.10
CA ILE A 474 7.73 20.76 4.62
C ILE A 474 6.76 20.20 3.59
N GLU A 475 6.81 20.67 2.34
CA GLU A 475 5.99 20.12 1.25
C GLU A 475 6.20 18.60 1.08
N ALA A 476 7.45 18.16 1.05
CA ALA A 476 7.79 16.74 0.93
C ALA A 476 7.14 15.93 2.05
N SER A 477 7.20 16.42 3.29
CA SER A 477 6.58 15.74 4.43
C SER A 477 5.06 15.66 4.29
N ILE A 478 4.39 16.72 3.83
CA ILE A 478 2.93 16.74 3.66
C ILE A 478 2.51 15.78 2.55
N TRP A 479 3.21 15.82 1.41
CA TRP A 479 2.87 14.99 0.25
C TRP A 479 3.18 13.51 0.45
N TYR A 480 4.24 13.16 1.18
CA TYR A 480 4.58 11.76 1.44
C TYR A 480 3.98 11.20 2.72
N LEU A 481 4.14 11.86 3.88
CA LEU A 481 3.87 11.21 5.17
C LEU A 481 2.38 10.95 5.41
N ALA A 482 1.51 11.91 5.08
CA ALA A 482 0.07 11.74 5.30
C ALA A 482 -0.48 10.55 4.52
N THR A 483 -0.10 10.43 3.25
CA THR A 483 -0.55 9.35 2.38
C THR A 483 0.19 8.04 2.64
N PHE A 484 1.48 8.10 3.01
CA PHE A 484 2.25 6.96 3.44
C PHE A 484 1.64 6.29 4.67
N TRP A 485 1.34 7.04 5.73
CA TRP A 485 0.70 6.49 6.92
C TRP A 485 -0.71 5.99 6.66
N ALA A 486 -1.48 6.66 5.78
CA ALA A 486 -2.76 6.12 5.31
C ALA A 486 -2.60 4.77 4.60
N GLY A 487 -1.57 4.60 3.77
CA GLY A 487 -1.26 3.33 3.12
C GLY A 487 -0.73 2.26 4.09
N VAL A 488 0.12 2.62 5.06
CA VAL A 488 0.62 1.68 6.09
C VAL A 488 -0.53 1.14 6.93
N LEU A 489 -1.51 2.00 7.21
CA LEU A 489 -2.74 1.67 7.95
C LEU A 489 -3.90 1.40 6.97
N THR A 490 -3.63 0.69 5.86
CA THR A 490 -4.66 0.39 4.86
C THR A 490 -5.86 -0.31 5.51
N ASN A 491 -5.65 -1.26 6.43
CA ASN A 491 -6.72 -1.89 7.19
C ASN A 491 -7.66 -0.85 7.80
N ILE A 492 -7.16 0.03 8.66
CA ILE A 492 -8.00 1.02 9.36
C ILE A 492 -8.61 2.05 8.39
N THR A 493 -7.87 2.47 7.37
CA THR A 493 -8.34 3.51 6.44
C THR A 493 -9.38 3.01 5.45
N THR A 494 -9.35 1.74 5.06
CA THR A 494 -10.32 1.14 4.14
C THR A 494 -11.45 0.41 4.84
N ASP A 495 -11.34 0.02 6.12
CA ASP A 495 -12.39 -0.69 6.88
C ASP A 495 -13.74 0.06 6.90
N LYS A 496 -13.71 1.39 6.74
CA LYS A 496 -14.93 2.22 6.72
C LYS A 496 -15.61 2.28 5.35
N ILE A 497 -14.98 1.73 4.32
CA ILE A 497 -15.53 1.66 2.98
C ILE A 497 -16.35 0.37 2.91
N PRO A 498 -17.66 0.41 2.59
CA PRO A 498 -18.53 -0.76 2.59
C PRO A 498 -18.29 -1.67 1.37
N ILE A 499 -17.04 -2.08 1.13
CA ILE A 499 -16.61 -2.94 0.03
C ILE A 499 -15.52 -3.86 0.58
N ASP A 500 -15.79 -5.17 0.60
CA ASP A 500 -14.77 -6.18 0.94
C ASP A 500 -14.35 -6.97 -0.31
N ARG A 501 -15.32 -7.49 -1.07
CA ARG A 501 -15.07 -8.16 -2.36
C ARG A 501 -15.77 -7.44 -3.49
N LEU A 502 -15.12 -7.41 -4.65
CA LEU A 502 -15.69 -6.88 -5.90
C LEU A 502 -16.57 -7.93 -6.61
N VAL A 503 -17.44 -8.61 -5.85
CA VAL A 503 -18.40 -9.60 -6.34
C VAL A 503 -19.81 -9.01 -6.25
N ALA A 504 -20.67 -9.33 -7.23
CA ALA A 504 -22.00 -8.76 -7.31
C ALA A 504 -22.87 -9.07 -6.07
N SER A 505 -22.72 -10.26 -5.47
CA SER A 505 -23.40 -10.66 -4.23
C SER A 505 -23.07 -9.72 -3.06
N ASP A 506 -21.78 -9.48 -2.82
CA ASP A 506 -21.31 -8.67 -1.70
C ASP A 506 -21.70 -7.20 -1.85
N ILE A 507 -21.61 -6.67 -3.07
CA ILE A 507 -21.99 -5.28 -3.36
C ILE A 507 -23.50 -5.08 -3.17
N ALA A 508 -24.32 -6.09 -3.49
CA ALA A 508 -25.77 -6.02 -3.34
C ALA A 508 -26.22 -6.12 -1.88
N GLN A 509 -25.50 -6.90 -1.07
CA GLN A 509 -25.83 -7.13 0.34
C GLN A 509 -25.40 -5.97 1.25
N ARG A 510 -24.35 -5.23 0.91
CA ARG A 510 -23.80 -4.16 1.76
C ARG A 510 -24.46 -2.79 1.51
N PRO A 511 -25.10 -2.17 2.52
CA PRO A 511 -25.66 -0.82 2.39
C PRO A 511 -24.58 0.20 2.02
N GLY A 512 -24.78 0.93 0.92
CA GLY A 512 -23.86 2.00 0.48
C GLY A 512 -22.64 1.54 -0.33
N ALA A 513 -22.45 0.24 -0.56
CA ALA A 513 -21.35 -0.32 -1.35
C ALA A 513 -21.30 0.24 -2.78
N VAL A 514 -22.45 0.30 -3.45
CA VAL A 514 -22.57 0.82 -4.83
C VAL A 514 -22.11 2.29 -4.89
N THR A 515 -22.56 3.12 -3.96
CA THR A 515 -22.18 4.55 -3.91
C THR A 515 -20.69 4.72 -3.68
N ALA A 516 -20.11 3.97 -2.73
CA ALA A 516 -18.69 3.98 -2.46
C ALA A 516 -17.87 3.56 -3.69
N LEU A 517 -18.31 2.50 -4.39
CA LEU A 517 -17.65 1.99 -5.58
C LEU A 517 -17.62 3.04 -6.71
N ILE A 518 -18.75 3.71 -6.95
CA ILE A 518 -18.84 4.79 -7.96
C ILE A 518 -17.85 5.92 -7.63
N ILE A 519 -17.80 6.37 -6.37
CA ILE A 519 -16.89 7.44 -5.93
C ILE A 519 -15.43 7.04 -6.15
N ILE A 520 -15.05 5.81 -5.75
CA ILE A 520 -13.69 5.29 -5.93
C ILE A 520 -13.33 5.24 -7.41
N ILE A 521 -14.22 4.73 -8.27
CA ILE A 521 -13.99 4.66 -9.72
C ILE A 521 -13.77 6.06 -10.30
N ILE A 522 -14.58 7.05 -9.93
CA ILE A 522 -14.42 8.44 -10.40
C ILE A 522 -13.05 9.00 -10.01
N ILE A 523 -12.65 8.82 -8.75
CA ILE A 523 -11.35 9.28 -8.25
C ILE A 523 -10.20 8.60 -9.01
N LEU A 524 -10.26 7.28 -9.17
CA LEU A 524 -9.24 6.51 -9.89
C LEU A 524 -9.15 6.94 -11.36
N VAL A 525 -10.27 7.16 -12.05
CA VAL A 525 -10.30 7.64 -13.43
C VAL A 525 -9.61 9.01 -13.54
N VAL A 526 -9.90 9.94 -12.62
CA VAL A 526 -9.26 11.27 -12.60
C VAL A 526 -7.74 11.14 -12.40
N ILE A 527 -7.30 10.29 -11.47
CA ILE A 527 -5.89 10.01 -11.20
C ILE A 527 -5.20 9.45 -12.46
N VAL A 528 -5.80 8.44 -13.08
CA VAL A 528 -5.27 7.76 -14.28
C VAL A 528 -5.19 8.72 -15.46
N ILE A 529 -6.25 9.49 -15.74
CA ILE A 529 -6.25 10.49 -16.83
C ILE A 529 -5.14 11.52 -16.59
N ASN A 530 -4.98 12.00 -15.36
CA ASN A 530 -3.92 12.95 -15.06
C ASN A 530 -2.53 12.35 -15.23
N GLN A 531 -2.30 11.10 -14.79
CA GLN A 531 -1.00 10.44 -14.99
C GLN A 531 -0.72 10.17 -16.47
N ILE A 532 -1.70 9.71 -17.25
CA ILE A 532 -1.57 9.56 -18.71
C ILE A 532 -1.19 10.90 -19.36
N ARG A 533 -1.81 12.01 -18.93
CA ARG A 533 -1.46 13.36 -19.41
C ARG A 533 0.00 13.73 -19.10
N VAL A 534 0.48 13.42 -17.89
CA VAL A 534 1.88 13.69 -17.47
C VAL A 534 2.86 12.82 -18.28
N ILE A 535 2.59 11.52 -18.38
CA ILE A 535 3.39 10.55 -19.15
C ILE A 535 3.44 10.95 -20.63
N ARG A 536 2.30 11.39 -21.19
CA ARG A 536 2.22 11.87 -22.59
C ARG A 536 3.06 13.13 -22.79
N LYS A 537 2.98 14.10 -21.89
CA LYS A 537 3.76 15.35 -21.98
C LYS A 537 5.27 15.13 -21.92
N THR A 538 5.72 14.04 -21.29
CA THR A 538 7.14 13.70 -21.21
C THR A 538 7.62 12.82 -22.37
N GLY A 539 6.72 12.35 -23.24
CA GLY A 539 7.03 11.50 -24.40
C GLY A 539 7.06 10.00 -24.12
N TRP A 540 6.72 9.56 -22.90
CA TRP A 540 6.89 8.17 -22.45
C TRP A 540 5.66 7.28 -22.61
N LEU A 541 4.55 7.83 -23.10
CA LEU A 541 3.27 7.10 -23.14
C LEU A 541 3.37 5.76 -23.89
N PRO A 542 4.00 5.67 -25.09
CA PRO A 542 4.11 4.39 -25.78
C PRO A 542 4.91 3.35 -25.01
N HIS A 543 5.96 3.77 -24.29
CA HIS A 543 6.80 2.86 -23.50
C HIS A 543 6.02 2.24 -22.34
N TYR A 544 5.37 3.07 -21.53
CA TYR A 544 4.57 2.58 -20.39
C TYR A 544 3.33 1.83 -20.87
N ALA A 545 2.62 2.33 -21.88
CA ALA A 545 1.45 1.66 -22.43
C ALA A 545 1.79 0.25 -22.93
N ARG A 546 2.93 0.07 -23.61
CA ARG A 546 3.39 -1.27 -24.03
C ARG A 546 3.53 -2.22 -22.85
N TRP A 547 4.18 -1.81 -21.78
CA TRP A 547 4.40 -2.69 -20.61
C TRP A 547 3.11 -2.97 -19.84
N TYR A 548 2.23 -1.97 -19.68
CA TYR A 548 0.93 -2.17 -19.05
C TYR A 548 0.01 -3.08 -19.88
N ILE A 549 0.05 -2.97 -21.22
CA ILE A 549 -0.67 -3.90 -22.11
C ILE A 549 -0.13 -5.32 -21.95
N ILE A 550 1.19 -5.50 -21.95
CA ILE A 550 1.81 -6.83 -21.74
C ILE A 550 1.39 -7.40 -20.37
N GLY A 551 1.50 -6.62 -19.30
CA GLY A 551 1.10 -7.05 -17.96
C GLY A 551 -0.40 -7.39 -17.88
N GLY A 552 -1.25 -6.61 -18.55
CA GLY A 552 -2.69 -6.88 -18.66
C GLY A 552 -2.99 -8.17 -19.41
N LEU A 553 -2.28 -8.45 -20.51
CA LEU A 553 -2.41 -9.71 -21.25
C LEU A 553 -1.94 -10.91 -20.42
N VAL A 554 -0.84 -10.79 -19.67
CA VAL A 554 -0.40 -11.84 -18.74
C VAL A 554 -1.45 -12.08 -17.67
N THR A 555 -1.99 -11.02 -17.07
CA THR A 555 -3.05 -11.13 -16.06
C THR A 555 -4.30 -11.79 -16.64
N LEU A 556 -4.68 -11.48 -17.88
CA LEU A 556 -5.79 -12.12 -18.58
C LEU A 556 -5.54 -13.62 -18.77
N VAL A 557 -4.34 -14.03 -19.16
CA VAL A 557 -3.99 -15.46 -19.28
C VAL A 557 -4.08 -16.16 -17.93
N LEU A 558 -3.56 -15.53 -16.87
CA LEU A 558 -3.65 -16.08 -15.50
C LEU A 558 -5.11 -16.22 -15.03
N ALA A 559 -5.96 -15.24 -15.34
CA ALA A 559 -7.39 -15.26 -15.00
C ALA A 559 -8.20 -16.31 -15.77
N LEU A 560 -7.64 -16.91 -16.83
CA LEU A 560 -8.30 -17.95 -17.64
C LEU A 560 -7.80 -19.36 -17.31
N LEU A 561 -6.95 -19.52 -16.29
CA LEU A 561 -6.46 -20.84 -15.86
C LEU A 561 -7.60 -21.62 -15.17
N PRO A 562 -7.87 -22.87 -15.58
CA PRO A 562 -8.97 -23.64 -15.02
C PRO A 562 -8.72 -24.00 -13.54
N GLY A 563 -9.76 -23.87 -12.72
CA GLY A 563 -9.70 -24.20 -11.28
C GLY A 563 -9.00 -23.16 -10.40
N LEU A 564 -8.55 -22.04 -10.97
CA LEU A 564 -7.94 -20.93 -10.26
C LEU A 564 -8.72 -19.64 -10.51
N GLU A 565 -8.83 -18.83 -9.48
CA GLU A 565 -9.48 -17.54 -9.49
C GLU A 565 -8.46 -16.42 -9.26
N LEU A 566 -8.65 -15.30 -9.95
CA LEU A 566 -7.77 -14.15 -9.85
C LEU A 566 -8.06 -13.37 -8.56
N ARG A 567 -7.12 -13.35 -7.62
CA ARG A 567 -7.17 -12.53 -6.41
C ARG A 567 -6.06 -11.49 -6.40
N ILE A 568 -6.43 -10.24 -6.68
CA ILE A 568 -5.47 -9.14 -6.69
C ILE A 568 -5.38 -8.54 -5.29
N HIS A 569 -4.36 -8.94 -4.54
CA HIS A 569 -4.00 -8.32 -3.26
C HIS A 569 -3.51 -6.88 -3.46
N HIS A 570 -3.75 -6.00 -2.49
CA HIS A 570 -3.38 -4.59 -2.57
C HIS A 570 -1.86 -4.38 -2.73
N TYR A 571 -1.01 -5.26 -2.17
CA TYR A 571 0.43 -5.15 -2.41
C TYR A 571 0.81 -5.32 -3.90
N ILE A 572 0.07 -6.14 -4.67
CA ILE A 572 0.26 -6.34 -6.11
C ILE A 572 -0.16 -5.08 -6.87
N LEU A 573 -1.29 -4.48 -6.50
CA LEU A 573 -1.73 -3.19 -7.06
C LEU A 573 -0.66 -2.12 -6.87
N ALA A 574 -0.05 -2.04 -5.68
CA ALA A 574 1.05 -1.10 -5.44
C ALA A 574 2.25 -1.38 -6.36
N MET A 575 2.66 -2.64 -6.52
CA MET A 575 3.75 -3.01 -7.43
C MET A 575 3.51 -2.60 -8.88
N VAL A 576 2.28 -2.76 -9.37
CA VAL A 576 1.88 -2.42 -10.74
C VAL A 576 1.79 -0.90 -10.95
N LEU A 577 1.32 -0.16 -9.95
CA LEU A 577 1.04 1.27 -10.09
C LEU A 577 2.25 2.17 -9.81
N ILE A 578 3.18 1.77 -8.94
CA ILE A 578 4.36 2.59 -8.58
C ILE A 578 5.17 3.04 -9.81
N PRO A 579 5.48 2.22 -10.83
CA PRO A 579 6.21 2.68 -12.01
C PRO A 579 5.54 3.86 -12.72
N GLY A 580 4.20 3.90 -12.77
CA GLY A 580 3.43 4.99 -13.37
C GLY A 580 3.59 6.34 -12.66
N THR A 581 4.22 6.37 -11.48
CA THR A 581 4.44 7.57 -10.68
C THR A 581 5.86 8.14 -10.80
N ALA A 582 6.70 7.64 -11.71
CA ALA A 582 8.12 8.02 -11.82
C ALA A 582 8.42 9.47 -12.27
N PHE A 583 7.42 10.34 -12.31
CA PHE A 583 7.53 11.70 -12.83
C PHE A 583 7.52 12.71 -11.67
N PRO A 584 8.44 13.69 -11.62
CA PRO A 584 8.60 14.60 -10.48
C PRO A 584 7.46 15.63 -10.39
N THR A 585 6.30 15.18 -9.93
CA THR A 585 5.11 15.99 -9.67
C THR A 585 4.65 15.79 -8.22
N ARG A 586 3.95 16.77 -7.66
CA ARG A 586 3.38 16.66 -6.29
C ARG A 586 2.40 15.49 -6.18
N LEU A 587 1.59 15.27 -7.21
CA LEU A 587 0.66 14.14 -7.26
C LEU A 587 1.41 12.80 -7.29
N SER A 588 2.52 12.71 -8.01
CA SER A 588 3.36 11.51 -7.96
C SER A 588 3.95 11.25 -6.58
N ALA A 589 4.34 12.29 -5.82
CA ALA A 589 4.78 12.14 -4.44
C ALA A 589 3.66 11.58 -3.53
N ILE A 590 2.44 12.12 -3.68
CA ILE A 590 1.23 11.64 -2.98
C ILE A 590 0.98 10.15 -3.28
N TYR A 591 1.00 9.78 -4.57
CA TYR A 591 0.76 8.40 -5.00
C TYR A 591 1.87 7.47 -4.53
N GLN A 592 3.14 7.89 -4.60
CA GLN A 592 4.27 7.11 -4.10
C GLN A 592 4.18 6.85 -2.60
N GLY A 593 3.84 7.86 -1.80
CA GLY A 593 3.60 7.70 -0.37
C GLY A 593 2.55 6.62 -0.09
N PHE A 594 1.34 6.80 -0.66
CA PHE A 594 0.24 5.86 -0.47
C PHE A 594 0.57 4.44 -0.94
N LEU A 595 1.06 4.27 -2.16
CA LEU A 595 1.34 2.96 -2.74
C LEU A 595 2.48 2.24 -2.00
N LEU A 596 3.50 2.96 -1.52
CA LEU A 596 4.53 2.35 -0.67
C LEU A 596 3.93 1.85 0.63
N GLY A 597 3.13 2.68 1.33
CA GLY A 597 2.47 2.24 2.55
C GLY A 597 1.58 1.01 2.32
N MET A 598 0.77 1.03 1.25
CA MET A 598 -0.12 -0.06 0.87
C MET A 598 0.64 -1.36 0.55
N PHE A 599 1.80 -1.26 -0.13
CA PHE A 599 2.69 -2.39 -0.35
C PHE A 599 3.23 -2.96 0.97
N LEU A 600 3.75 -2.09 1.85
CA LEU A 600 4.33 -2.52 3.13
C LEU A 600 3.27 -3.15 4.03
N ASN A 601 2.06 -2.60 4.07
CA ASN A 601 0.93 -3.19 4.77
C ASN A 601 0.65 -4.60 4.26
N GLY A 602 0.44 -4.77 2.95
CA GLY A 602 0.11 -6.09 2.41
C GLY A 602 1.22 -7.12 2.61
N ALA A 603 2.49 -6.73 2.37
CA ALA A 603 3.62 -7.62 2.54
C ALA A 603 3.87 -8.02 4.01
N ALA A 604 3.73 -7.09 4.96
CA ALA A 604 3.96 -7.37 6.37
C ALA A 604 2.78 -8.10 7.04
N ALA A 605 1.53 -7.74 6.71
CA ALA A 605 0.34 -8.31 7.34
C ALA A 605 -0.08 -9.66 6.75
N PHE A 606 0.23 -9.93 5.47
CA PHE A 606 -0.23 -11.14 4.77
C PHE A 606 0.88 -11.88 4.02
N GLY A 607 2.11 -11.36 3.99
CA GLY A 607 3.17 -11.94 3.18
C GLY A 607 2.97 -11.71 1.68
N PHE A 608 3.54 -12.58 0.85
CA PHE A 608 3.46 -12.50 -0.61
C PHE A 608 2.48 -13.53 -1.16
N ASP A 609 1.22 -13.42 -0.75
CA ASP A 609 0.15 -14.32 -1.17
C ASP A 609 -0.02 -14.35 -2.69
N SER A 610 -0.32 -15.53 -3.21
CA SER A 610 -0.47 -15.77 -4.64
C SER A 610 -1.55 -14.86 -5.26
N ILE A 611 -1.30 -14.41 -6.50
CA ILE A 611 -2.29 -13.72 -7.35
C ILE A 611 -3.39 -14.66 -7.84
N LEU A 612 -3.15 -15.98 -7.76
CA LEU A 612 -4.07 -17.04 -8.12
C LEU A 612 -4.38 -17.91 -6.90
N GLN A 613 -5.65 -18.13 -6.62
CA GLN A 613 -6.11 -18.98 -5.52
C GLN A 613 -7.15 -19.96 -6.03
N THR A 614 -7.32 -21.09 -5.35
CA THR A 614 -8.40 -22.02 -5.72
C THR A 614 -9.75 -21.46 -5.25
N VAL A 615 -10.84 -21.95 -5.84
CA VAL A 615 -12.21 -21.63 -5.36
C VAL A 615 -12.36 -22.00 -3.87
N ALA A 616 -11.75 -23.11 -3.44
CA ALA A 616 -11.75 -23.54 -2.05
C ALA A 616 -11.05 -22.52 -1.13
N ASP A 617 -9.89 -21.99 -1.52
CA ASP A 617 -9.14 -20.99 -0.73
C ASP A 617 -9.91 -19.66 -0.56
N LEU A 618 -10.72 -19.29 -1.57
CA LEU A 618 -11.54 -18.07 -1.56
C LEU A 618 -12.85 -18.21 -0.78
N ARG A 619 -13.36 -19.43 -0.67
CA ARG A 619 -14.66 -19.73 -0.04
C ARG A 619 -14.62 -19.48 1.46
N ARG A 620 -13.48 -19.70 2.14
CA ARG A 620 -13.37 -19.63 3.60
C ARG A 620 -14.46 -20.49 4.27
N ASP A 621 -15.22 -19.93 5.19
CA ASP A 621 -16.36 -20.55 5.89
C ASP A 621 -17.71 -20.31 5.19
N ALA A 622 -17.73 -19.86 3.94
CA ALA A 622 -18.97 -19.74 3.17
C ALA A 622 -19.53 -21.13 2.79
N PRO A 623 -20.85 -21.24 2.56
CA PRO A 623 -21.48 -22.48 2.11
C PRO A 623 -20.78 -23.09 0.88
N LEU A 624 -20.66 -24.42 0.88
CA LEU A 624 -19.98 -25.23 -0.11
C LEU A 624 -20.71 -25.23 -1.46
N GLY A 625 -22.02 -25.01 -1.45
CA GLY A 625 -22.94 -25.19 -2.57
C GLY A 625 -23.28 -26.66 -2.83
N THR A 626 -23.22 -27.51 -1.80
CA THR A 626 -23.51 -28.96 -1.93
C THR A 626 -25.01 -29.24 -1.90
N ASP A 627 -25.39 -30.44 -2.32
CA ASP A 627 -26.77 -30.91 -2.19
C ASP A 627 -27.22 -30.88 -0.72
N LEU A 628 -28.50 -30.56 -0.51
CA LEU A 628 -29.09 -30.41 0.82
C LEU A 628 -30.09 -31.54 1.10
N PRO A 629 -29.97 -32.23 2.24
CA PRO A 629 -30.98 -33.19 2.68
C PRO A 629 -32.35 -32.54 2.88
N THR A 630 -33.41 -33.34 2.79
CA THR A 630 -34.79 -32.88 3.02
C THR A 630 -35.41 -33.62 4.19
N PHE A 631 -35.96 -32.88 5.15
CA PHE A 631 -36.77 -33.46 6.22
C PHE A 631 -38.11 -33.98 5.68
N LEU A 632 -38.48 -35.20 6.05
CA LEU A 632 -39.82 -35.77 5.83
C LEU A 632 -40.78 -35.36 6.96
N THR A 633 -40.23 -35.15 8.15
CA THR A 633 -40.94 -34.47 9.23
C THR A 633 -41.07 -32.98 8.91
N ASN A 634 -42.30 -32.50 8.80
CA ASN A 634 -42.62 -31.12 8.48
C ASN A 634 -43.85 -30.65 9.25
N SER A 635 -44.24 -29.38 9.06
CA SER A 635 -45.37 -28.73 9.73
C SER A 635 -46.71 -29.46 9.57
N THR A 636 -46.86 -30.31 8.56
CA THR A 636 -48.07 -31.12 8.32
C THR A 636 -47.98 -32.56 8.81
N THR A 637 -46.77 -33.12 8.93
CA THR A 637 -46.56 -34.53 9.34
C THR A 637 -46.17 -34.67 10.81
N PHE A 638 -45.69 -33.61 11.46
CA PHE A 638 -45.35 -33.62 12.88
C PHE A 638 -46.62 -33.72 13.76
N ASN A 639 -46.72 -34.78 14.57
CA ASN A 639 -47.88 -35.00 15.43
C ASN A 639 -47.60 -34.54 16.87
N ALA A 640 -48.00 -33.33 17.21
CA ALA A 640 -47.81 -32.73 18.54
C ALA A 640 -48.52 -33.48 19.69
N SER A 641 -49.42 -34.43 19.41
CA SER A 641 -50.09 -35.23 20.45
C SER A 641 -49.21 -36.33 21.03
N ILE A 642 -48.11 -36.69 20.35
CA ILE A 642 -47.15 -37.69 20.82
C ILE A 642 -46.19 -37.00 21.81
N PRO A 643 -45.98 -37.53 23.03
CA PRO A 643 -45.02 -36.97 23.98
C PRO A 643 -43.61 -36.89 23.39
N LEU A 644 -42.86 -35.82 23.69
CA LEU A 644 -41.51 -35.57 23.15
C LEU A 644 -40.59 -36.79 23.29
N GLN A 645 -40.68 -37.51 24.41
CA GLN A 645 -39.85 -38.67 24.69
C GLN A 645 -40.06 -39.85 23.71
N SER A 646 -41.21 -39.88 23.04
CA SER A 646 -41.60 -40.88 22.05
C SER A 646 -41.60 -40.34 20.62
N GLN A 647 -41.18 -39.08 20.42
CA GLN A 647 -41.11 -38.47 19.09
C GLN A 647 -39.86 -38.91 18.35
N VAL A 648 -40.01 -39.01 17.02
CA VAL A 648 -38.94 -39.35 16.09
C VAL A 648 -39.08 -38.45 14.86
N ILE A 649 -37.98 -37.85 14.42
CA ILE A 649 -37.92 -37.09 13.18
C ILE A 649 -37.34 -37.96 12.06
N PHE A 650 -37.74 -37.69 10.82
CA PHE A 650 -37.37 -38.46 9.64
C PHE A 650 -36.89 -37.55 8.51
N TRP A 651 -36.01 -38.06 7.67
CA TRP A 651 -35.52 -37.38 6.46
C TRP A 651 -35.41 -38.35 5.28
N SER A 652 -35.33 -37.77 4.08
CA SER A 652 -35.29 -38.52 2.83
C SER A 652 -34.00 -39.32 2.69
N PRO A 653 -34.03 -40.49 2.01
CA PRO A 653 -32.81 -41.20 1.63
C PRO A 653 -31.95 -40.38 0.66
N ILE A 654 -30.66 -40.73 0.60
CA ILE A 654 -29.70 -40.14 -0.35
C ILE A 654 -30.21 -40.40 -1.79
N PRO A 655 -30.28 -39.38 -2.66
CA PRO A 655 -30.70 -39.55 -4.05
C PRO A 655 -29.79 -40.51 -4.84
N ASP A 656 -30.40 -41.29 -5.74
CA ASP A 656 -29.66 -42.22 -6.60
C ASP A 656 -28.65 -41.48 -7.49
N GLY A 657 -27.38 -41.89 -7.47
CA GLY A 657 -26.33 -41.33 -8.33
C GLY A 657 -25.46 -40.25 -7.68
N GLU A 658 -25.71 -39.89 -6.43
CA GLU A 658 -24.85 -39.00 -5.65
C GLU A 658 -23.78 -39.79 -4.87
N SER A 659 -22.65 -39.14 -4.56
CA SER A 659 -21.49 -39.76 -3.90
C SER A 659 -21.53 -39.67 -2.37
N TRP A 660 -22.67 -39.35 -1.77
CA TRP A 660 -22.83 -39.24 -0.32
C TRP A 660 -22.94 -40.63 0.32
N ASP A 661 -22.43 -40.77 1.54
CA ASP A 661 -22.41 -42.03 2.29
C ASP A 661 -23.15 -41.99 3.63
N GLY A 662 -23.67 -40.82 4.03
CA GLY A 662 -24.41 -40.65 5.28
C GLY A 662 -25.00 -39.27 5.49
N PHE A 663 -25.35 -38.99 6.76
CA PHE A 663 -25.94 -37.75 7.23
C PHE A 663 -25.26 -37.29 8.52
N ALA A 664 -25.18 -35.97 8.72
CA ALA A 664 -24.83 -35.32 9.97
C ALA A 664 -26.01 -34.45 10.43
N LEU A 665 -26.36 -34.53 11.72
CA LEU A 665 -27.47 -33.80 12.31
C LEU A 665 -26.96 -32.94 13.47
N LEU A 666 -27.14 -31.62 13.34
CA LEU A 666 -27.03 -30.68 14.45
C LEU A 666 -28.40 -30.61 15.15
N VAL A 667 -28.37 -30.73 16.47
CA VAL A 667 -29.50 -30.42 17.35
C VAL A 667 -29.05 -29.37 18.34
N ASP A 668 -29.74 -28.23 18.36
CA ASP A 668 -29.41 -27.06 19.19
C ASP A 668 -27.96 -26.60 18.99
N ASP A 669 -27.54 -26.50 17.72
CA ASP A 669 -26.20 -26.11 17.28
C ASP A 669 -25.06 -27.06 17.72
N VAL A 670 -25.40 -28.29 18.13
CA VAL A 670 -24.45 -29.35 18.51
C VAL A 670 -24.64 -30.56 17.62
N GLU A 671 -23.56 -31.10 17.05
CA GLU A 671 -23.63 -32.37 16.31
C GLU A 671 -24.02 -33.51 17.25
N ARG A 672 -25.20 -34.11 17.02
CA ARG A 672 -25.72 -35.22 17.85
C ARG A 672 -25.72 -36.55 17.15
N TYR A 673 -25.56 -36.55 15.83
CA TYR A 673 -25.64 -37.78 15.06
C TYR A 673 -24.85 -37.67 13.75
N VAL A 674 -24.11 -38.73 13.44
CA VAL A 674 -23.44 -38.96 12.16
C VAL A 674 -23.65 -40.43 11.75
N GLY A 675 -24.13 -40.68 10.53
CA GLY A 675 -24.28 -42.05 10.00
C GLY A 675 -25.38 -42.20 8.95
N THR A 676 -25.80 -43.44 8.67
CA THR A 676 -26.70 -43.79 7.55
C THR A 676 -28.20 -43.89 7.88
N ALA A 677 -28.59 -43.79 9.15
CA ALA A 677 -29.99 -43.79 9.56
C ALA A 677 -30.76 -42.62 8.94
N LEU A 678 -32.06 -42.84 8.74
CA LEU A 678 -33.01 -41.87 8.17
C LEU A 678 -33.93 -41.25 9.23
N ASN A 679 -33.59 -41.47 10.50
CA ASN A 679 -34.40 -41.03 11.63
C ASN A 679 -33.55 -40.71 12.86
N TYR A 680 -34.12 -39.91 13.75
CA TYR A 680 -33.52 -39.55 15.04
C TYR A 680 -34.58 -39.45 16.13
N SER A 681 -34.32 -40.07 17.29
CA SER A 681 -35.22 -40.02 18.44
C SER A 681 -35.02 -38.74 19.23
N LEU A 682 -36.12 -38.06 19.57
CA LEU A 682 -36.10 -36.83 20.39
C LEU A 682 -36.12 -37.13 21.90
N SER A 683 -35.91 -38.38 22.30
CA SER A 683 -36.05 -38.82 23.69
C SER A 683 -35.10 -38.16 24.68
N SER A 684 -33.94 -37.72 24.21
CA SER A 684 -32.94 -37.03 25.03
C SER A 684 -33.16 -35.52 25.16
N LEU A 685 -34.18 -34.96 24.48
CA LEU A 685 -34.42 -33.52 24.46
C LEU A 685 -35.26 -33.06 25.66
N GLN A 686 -34.96 -31.86 26.14
CA GLN A 686 -35.62 -31.31 27.31
C GLN A 686 -36.99 -30.72 26.95
N ALA A 687 -38.06 -31.30 27.50
CA ALA A 687 -39.39 -30.78 27.29
C ALA A 687 -39.55 -29.34 27.82
N GLY A 688 -40.32 -28.52 27.09
CA GLY A 688 -40.60 -27.13 27.45
C GLY A 688 -39.62 -26.11 26.87
N LEU A 689 -38.59 -26.55 26.13
CA LEU A 689 -37.67 -25.69 25.39
C LEU A 689 -37.93 -25.82 23.87
N PRO A 690 -37.62 -24.77 23.07
CA PRO A 690 -37.50 -24.92 21.64
C PRO A 690 -36.27 -25.78 21.28
N HIS A 691 -36.36 -26.49 20.16
CA HIS A 691 -35.24 -27.27 19.62
C HIS A 691 -35.04 -26.98 18.13
N PHE A 692 -33.78 -26.84 17.72
CA PHE A 692 -33.40 -26.48 16.35
C PHE A 692 -32.65 -27.63 15.70
N PHE A 693 -33.03 -27.99 14.48
CA PHE A 693 -32.49 -29.14 13.74
C PHE A 693 -31.91 -28.69 12.40
N ARG A 694 -30.69 -29.10 12.11
CA ARG A 694 -30.04 -28.87 10.80
C ARG A 694 -29.39 -30.15 10.31
N LEU A 695 -29.60 -30.46 9.04
CA LEU A 695 -29.18 -31.73 8.45
C LEU A 695 -28.20 -31.45 7.30
N ALA A 696 -27.15 -32.25 7.20
CA ALA A 696 -26.20 -32.24 6.09
C ALA A 696 -26.00 -33.66 5.57
N PHE A 697 -25.66 -33.81 4.30
CA PHE A 697 -25.09 -35.06 3.80
C PHE A 697 -23.64 -35.19 4.27
N THR A 698 -23.12 -36.41 4.37
CA THR A 698 -21.72 -36.67 4.68
C THR A 698 -21.05 -37.49 3.59
N ASN A 699 -19.74 -37.32 3.44
CA ASN A 699 -18.89 -38.17 2.62
C ASN A 699 -17.59 -38.47 3.39
N ASN A 700 -17.33 -39.75 3.68
CA ASN A 700 -16.22 -40.21 4.50
C ASN A 700 -16.14 -39.52 5.88
N GLY A 701 -17.29 -39.15 6.45
CA GLY A 701 -17.38 -38.48 7.74
C GLY A 701 -17.17 -36.96 7.73
N GLU A 702 -16.97 -36.34 6.57
CA GLU A 702 -17.00 -34.88 6.42
C GLU A 702 -18.41 -34.43 6.01
N ALA A 703 -18.99 -33.46 6.73
CA ALA A 703 -20.29 -32.90 6.40
C ALA A 703 -20.22 -31.94 5.19
N GLY A 704 -21.27 -31.98 4.37
CA GLY A 704 -21.57 -30.94 3.38
C GLY A 704 -22.21 -29.71 4.03
N ASP A 705 -22.98 -28.97 3.23
CA ASP A 705 -23.78 -27.86 3.74
C ASP A 705 -24.94 -28.34 4.62
N PHE A 706 -25.10 -27.65 5.74
CA PHE A 706 -26.26 -27.82 6.62
C PHE A 706 -27.45 -27.05 6.08
N THR A 707 -28.65 -27.64 6.16
CA THR A 707 -29.90 -26.93 5.88
C THR A 707 -30.08 -25.75 6.85
N MET A 708 -30.86 -24.74 6.43
CA MET A 708 -31.49 -23.81 7.39
C MET A 708 -32.23 -24.58 8.51
N PRO A 709 -32.43 -23.98 9.69
CA PRO A 709 -32.93 -24.68 10.86
C PRO A 709 -34.42 -24.99 10.72
N ALA A 710 -34.79 -26.25 10.94
CA ALA A 710 -36.14 -26.61 11.33
C ALA A 710 -36.29 -26.38 12.84
N ALA A 711 -37.44 -25.90 13.30
CA ALA A 711 -37.65 -25.56 14.71
C ALA A 711 -38.86 -26.29 15.30
N LEU A 712 -38.67 -26.93 16.45
CA LEU A 712 -39.74 -27.48 17.28
C LEU A 712 -39.94 -26.57 18.49
N TRP A 713 -41.10 -25.93 18.59
CA TRP A 713 -41.42 -25.00 19.67
C TRP A 713 -42.06 -25.71 20.88
N PRO A 714 -41.97 -25.13 22.10
CA PRO A 714 -42.56 -25.72 23.32
C PRO A 714 -44.06 -26.00 23.25
N ASN A 715 -44.78 -25.26 22.40
CA ASN A 715 -46.22 -25.43 22.17
C ASN A 715 -46.53 -26.62 21.22
N GLY A 716 -45.52 -27.35 20.75
CA GLY A 716 -45.65 -28.47 19.82
C GLY A 716 -45.71 -28.06 18.34
N THR A 717 -45.52 -26.77 18.02
CA THR A 717 -45.45 -26.29 16.63
C THR A 717 -44.11 -26.66 16.00
N TRP A 718 -44.17 -27.26 14.80
CA TRP A 718 -43.00 -27.48 13.95
C TRP A 718 -42.95 -26.41 12.85
N THR A 719 -41.81 -25.73 12.73
CA THR A 719 -41.50 -24.80 11.64
C THR A 719 -40.54 -25.47 10.67
N ASP A 720 -40.93 -25.48 9.40
CA ASP A 720 -40.12 -26.06 8.32
C ASP A 720 -38.87 -25.22 8.04
N PRO A 721 -37.75 -25.85 7.65
CA PRO A 721 -36.54 -25.13 7.32
C PRO A 721 -36.75 -24.27 6.08
N LEU A 722 -36.16 -23.07 6.08
CA LEU A 722 -36.13 -22.23 4.88
C LEU A 722 -35.28 -22.88 3.77
N PRO A 723 -35.51 -22.55 2.50
CA PRO A 723 -34.64 -23.01 1.43
C PRO A 723 -33.20 -22.48 1.56
N GLY A 724 -32.22 -23.30 1.22
CA GLY A 724 -30.81 -22.93 1.15
C GLY A 724 -29.96 -23.42 2.34
N PRO A 725 -28.64 -23.23 2.26
CA PRO A 725 -27.71 -23.60 3.31
C PRO A 725 -27.70 -22.57 4.46
N SER A 726 -27.40 -23.03 5.68
CA SER A 726 -27.35 -22.23 6.91
C SER A 726 -26.12 -21.35 7.02
#